data_AF-A0A7S1S8C2-F1
#
_entry.id   AF-A0A7S1S8C2-F1
#
_cell.length_a   1.000
_cell.length_b   1.000
_cell.length_c   1.000
_cell.angle_alpha   90.00
_cell.angle_beta   90.00
_cell.angle_gamma   90.00
#
_symmetry.space_group_name_H-M   'P 1'
#
loop_
_entity.id
_entity.type
_entity.pdbx_description
1 polymer ?
#
loop_
_entity_poly.entity_id
_entity_poly.type
_entity_poly.pdbx_seq_one_letter_code
_entity_poly.pdbx_strand_id
1 'polypeptide(L)'
;MENLWLQWQQANANSFFERMYGTLDSDMTTDGSGAGDQIVLLDLGCGKGSVPRTSLLQVASAFSRCYKLIRVDPQDTSVTRISSSTIVIPLSVPEALRRMQLIASTLEPEMACFIVRDELGRNVGHGAEVSAFADATMRHVCRRAVAALNNKVEKLEEPKFKVMHVHAQGHTKDLGPRDIIPDSFFFVRAHGDGEEPPVTFVHVNGLRFEGRNAQLDTRIERVGRLLVDLIKEFSEPSYQTKMSKAEDKATLQKLIREVHLRVLKLHDFPVQGADARLQQELVMQMQGFLHTGMVTPESSVLGNQTLELSGYSRMPRLPLRKGPKGGDASAGEPIASAPSSRPAWKRTSRATVVVLLRHGQREDYVALGEKRGQDWVAQTPRPWDPMLAESGRKQAQAAGKRIREVLEDNGLPAPSRIFTSPYVRCVETGQIVAQEFGIANMLVEDGLMEAVCEAWMRQWAVPGAEGRWGGPEHAMMSEDAMSNWLPTVQGPEYGAAWLRPEALGGITGLIWTPTQMADGMGGPGVSMVNAKHKGCISMRGRGYCWGNFERKEDMEQRVLDTIQARAAQNPGRTMIFVSHGGPTMHAYKGLTGNGVPKGSGGMASLSVLRKLPSRSWHWDALLSNDAQHSEAFQEGVR
;
A
#
# COMPACT_ATOMS: atom_id res chain seq x y z
N MET A 1 -20.31 38.84 1.09
CA MET A 1 -19.94 37.40 1.09
C MET A 1 -21.08 36.54 1.59
N GLU A 2 -21.66 36.78 2.78
CA GLU A 2 -22.87 36.06 3.25
C GLU A 2 -24.08 36.19 2.30
N ASN A 3 -24.37 37.39 1.78
CA ASN A 3 -25.46 37.57 0.81
C ASN A 3 -25.22 36.88 -0.55
N LEU A 4 -23.97 36.77 -0.98
CA LEU A 4 -23.60 36.04 -2.21
C LEU A 4 -23.70 34.52 -2.00
N TRP A 5 -23.38 34.05 -0.79
CA TRP A 5 -23.51 32.65 -0.40
C TRP A 5 -24.98 32.22 -0.23
N LEU A 6 -25.83 33.08 0.36
CA LEU A 6 -27.29 32.87 0.46
C LEU A 6 -27.96 32.86 -0.92
N GLN A 7 -27.58 33.78 -1.81
CA GLN A 7 -28.07 33.79 -3.20
C GLN A 7 -27.60 32.56 -3.99
N TRP A 8 -26.36 32.09 -3.78
CA TRP A 8 -25.84 30.86 -4.38
C TRP A 8 -26.57 29.61 -3.85
N GLN A 9 -26.90 29.55 -2.55
CA GLN A 9 -27.70 28.47 -1.97
C GLN A 9 -29.12 28.45 -2.53
N GLN A 10 -29.81 29.60 -2.62
CA GLN A 10 -31.18 29.65 -3.15
C GLN A 10 -31.26 29.32 -4.64
N ALA A 11 -30.30 29.81 -5.45
CA ALA A 11 -30.27 29.53 -6.89
C ALA A 11 -29.90 28.08 -7.20
N ASN A 12 -28.98 27.47 -6.44
CA ASN A 12 -28.54 26.10 -6.69
C ASN A 12 -29.39 25.05 -6.00
N ALA A 13 -29.99 25.32 -4.84
CA ALA A 13 -30.94 24.40 -4.23
C ALA A 13 -32.11 24.14 -5.19
N ASN A 14 -32.79 25.17 -5.67
CA ASN A 14 -33.95 24.98 -6.55
C ASN A 14 -33.59 24.23 -7.85
N SER A 15 -32.43 24.50 -8.48
CA SER A 15 -32.02 23.79 -9.71
C SER A 15 -31.41 22.40 -9.49
N PHE A 16 -30.87 22.12 -8.30
CA PHE A 16 -30.37 20.81 -7.88
C PHE A 16 -31.54 19.89 -7.50
N PHE A 17 -32.57 20.45 -6.85
CA PHE A 17 -33.82 19.76 -6.54
C PHE A 17 -34.61 19.44 -7.84
N GLU A 18 -34.79 20.37 -8.77
CA GLU A 18 -35.46 20.04 -10.05
C GLU A 18 -34.70 18.97 -10.87
N ARG A 19 -33.36 18.98 -10.84
CA ARG A 19 -32.53 17.98 -11.55
C ARG A 19 -32.46 16.60 -10.88
N MET A 20 -32.62 16.51 -9.56
CA MET A 20 -32.72 15.20 -8.88
C MET A 20 -34.12 14.61 -8.91
N TYR A 21 -35.17 15.44 -8.92
CA TYR A 21 -36.55 15.00 -8.70
C TYR A 21 -37.41 14.96 -9.98
N GLY A 22 -36.89 15.39 -11.14
CA GLY A 22 -37.64 15.46 -12.40
C GLY A 22 -38.14 14.13 -12.99
N THR A 23 -37.73 12.97 -12.48
CA THR A 23 -38.22 11.64 -12.92
C THR A 23 -38.23 10.61 -11.78
N LEU A 24 -38.60 11.00 -10.56
CA LEU A 24 -38.96 10.01 -9.55
C LEU A 24 -40.42 9.63 -9.77
N ASP A 25 -40.61 8.57 -10.55
CA ASP A 25 -41.89 7.89 -10.73
C ASP A 25 -42.45 7.47 -9.36
N SER A 26 -43.75 7.62 -9.18
CA SER A 26 -44.46 7.46 -7.90
C SER A 26 -44.49 6.02 -7.35
N ASP A 27 -43.84 5.07 -8.02
CA ASP A 27 -43.88 3.63 -7.71
C ASP A 27 -42.75 3.13 -6.80
N MET A 28 -41.95 4.00 -6.19
CA MET A 28 -40.98 3.62 -5.14
C MET A 28 -41.62 3.31 -3.77
N THR A 29 -42.95 3.29 -3.67
CA THR A 29 -43.63 2.84 -2.46
C THR A 29 -43.89 1.34 -2.49
N THR A 30 -43.43 0.68 -1.42
CA THR A 30 -43.78 -0.67 -0.95
C THR A 30 -43.08 -1.85 -1.62
N ASP A 31 -41.87 -2.16 -1.14
CA ASP A 31 -41.59 -3.50 -0.61
C ASP A 31 -40.64 -3.43 0.59
N GLY A 32 -41.15 -3.87 1.75
CA GLY A 32 -40.72 -3.47 3.09
C GLY A 32 -39.49 -4.15 3.69
N SER A 33 -38.50 -4.60 2.91
CA SER A 33 -37.32 -5.28 3.48
C SER A 33 -35.98 -4.98 2.80
N GLY A 34 -35.96 -4.13 1.77
CA GLY A 34 -34.72 -3.74 1.10
C GLY A 34 -34.02 -2.59 1.83
N ALA A 35 -32.74 -2.75 2.19
CA ALA A 35 -31.86 -1.64 2.54
C ALA A 35 -31.75 -0.67 1.34
N GLY A 36 -32.67 0.29 1.29
CA GLY A 36 -32.70 1.40 0.34
C GLY A 36 -31.52 2.33 0.54
N ASP A 37 -31.23 3.13 -0.48
CA ASP A 37 -30.11 4.06 -0.46
C ASP A 37 -30.25 5.02 0.72
N GLN A 38 -29.21 5.04 1.56
CA GLN A 38 -29.16 5.90 2.72
C GLN A 38 -28.74 7.30 2.27
N ILE A 39 -29.69 8.22 2.24
CA ILE A 39 -29.46 9.63 1.93
C ILE A 39 -28.69 10.24 3.10
N VAL A 40 -27.47 10.72 2.85
CA VAL A 40 -26.72 11.46 3.87
C VAL A 40 -27.02 12.95 3.70
N LEU A 41 -27.63 13.55 4.71
CA LEU A 41 -27.89 14.97 4.79
C LEU A 41 -26.82 15.60 5.69
N LEU A 42 -26.14 16.65 5.22
CA LEU A 42 -25.10 17.34 5.97
C LEU A 42 -25.56 18.75 6.37
N ASP A 43 -25.78 18.97 7.66
CA ASP A 43 -26.11 20.27 8.26
C ASP A 43 -24.82 20.95 8.75
N LEU A 44 -24.34 21.96 8.01
CA LEU A 44 -23.14 22.74 8.34
C LEU A 44 -23.51 24.05 9.05
N GLY A 45 -23.64 24.00 10.38
CA GLY A 45 -23.71 25.21 11.20
C GLY A 45 -25.01 26.01 11.13
N CYS A 46 -26.14 25.39 10.77
CA CYS A 46 -27.43 26.06 10.93
C CYS A 46 -27.68 26.32 12.43
N GLY A 47 -27.91 27.56 12.86
CA GLY A 47 -28.26 27.85 14.27
C GLY A 47 -29.49 27.05 14.73
N LYS A 48 -29.57 26.72 16.03
CA LYS A 48 -30.74 26.03 16.60
C LYS A 48 -32.01 26.86 16.35
N GLY A 49 -32.98 26.24 15.67
CA GLY A 49 -34.24 26.88 15.29
C GLY A 49 -34.18 27.75 14.02
N SER A 50 -33.08 27.74 13.26
CA SER A 50 -33.03 28.46 12.00
C SER A 50 -34.02 27.87 10.98
N VAL A 51 -34.58 28.72 10.12
CA VAL A 51 -35.50 28.30 9.04
C VAL A 51 -34.89 27.19 8.17
N PRO A 52 -33.60 27.27 7.72
CA PRO A 52 -32.97 26.19 6.98
C PRO A 52 -32.92 24.86 7.75
N ARG A 53 -32.67 24.88 9.06
CA ARG A 53 -32.65 23.67 9.90
C ARG A 53 -34.04 23.04 9.95
N THR A 54 -35.08 23.84 10.12
CA THR A 54 -36.47 23.36 10.15
C THR A 54 -36.87 22.75 8.80
N SER A 55 -36.53 23.40 7.68
CA SER A 55 -36.79 22.88 6.34
C SER A 55 -36.02 21.58 6.06
N LEU A 56 -34.75 21.50 6.43
CA LEU A 56 -33.95 20.28 6.27
C LEU A 56 -34.53 19.11 7.09
N LEU A 57 -34.97 19.36 8.32
CA LEU A 57 -35.61 18.34 9.16
C LEU A 57 -36.96 17.90 8.61
N GLN A 58 -37.73 18.81 8.02
CA GLN A 58 -38.99 18.48 7.34
C GLN A 58 -38.73 17.57 6.14
N VAL A 59 -37.74 17.90 5.31
CA VAL A 59 -37.29 17.06 4.19
C VAL A 59 -36.82 15.70 4.70
N ALA A 60 -35.95 15.68 5.72
CA ALA A 60 -35.45 14.43 6.31
C ALA A 60 -36.60 13.55 6.85
N SER A 61 -37.61 14.15 7.49
CA SER A 61 -38.77 13.42 8.02
C SER A 61 -39.60 12.76 6.92
N ALA A 62 -39.63 13.32 5.71
CA ALA A 62 -40.27 12.69 4.55
C ALA A 62 -39.53 11.40 4.12
N PHE A 63 -38.23 11.29 4.41
CA PHE A 63 -37.40 10.11 4.15
C PHE A 63 -37.28 9.16 5.34
N SER A 64 -38.30 9.11 6.22
CA SER A 64 -38.32 8.51 7.58
C SER A 64 -37.58 7.19 7.84
N ARG A 65 -37.18 6.41 6.82
CA ARG A 65 -36.41 5.15 6.95
C ARG A 65 -35.05 5.11 6.24
N CYS A 66 -34.71 6.13 5.44
CA CYS A 66 -33.59 6.07 4.50
C CYS A 66 -32.66 7.28 4.56
N TYR A 67 -32.50 7.95 5.72
CA TYR A 67 -31.52 9.04 5.84
C TYR A 67 -30.58 8.92 7.05
N LYS A 68 -29.41 9.54 6.90
CA LYS A 68 -28.46 9.87 7.97
C LYS A 68 -28.24 11.38 7.95
N LEU A 69 -28.67 12.06 9.00
CA LEU A 69 -28.38 13.47 9.20
C LEU A 69 -27.08 13.60 9.99
N ILE A 70 -26.04 14.16 9.37
CA ILE A 70 -24.80 14.55 10.04
C ILE A 70 -24.87 16.05 10.28
N ARG A 71 -24.77 16.45 11.54
CA ARG A 71 -24.81 17.85 11.95
C ARG A 71 -23.46 18.28 12.47
N VAL A 72 -22.99 19.43 12.02
CA VAL A 72 -21.80 20.10 12.56
C VAL A 72 -22.28 21.31 13.37
N ASP A 73 -22.16 21.22 14.70
CA ASP A 73 -22.63 22.25 15.63
C ASP A 73 -21.62 22.42 16.77
N PRO A 74 -20.83 23.51 16.80
CA PRO A 74 -19.81 23.70 17.84
C PRO A 74 -20.39 23.98 19.23
N GLN A 75 -21.68 24.35 19.31
CA GLN A 75 -22.35 24.61 20.59
C GLN A 75 -22.94 23.34 21.20
N ASP A 76 -23.10 22.29 20.40
CA ASP A 76 -23.57 20.99 20.88
C ASP A 76 -22.35 20.18 21.36
N THR A 77 -21.99 20.33 22.64
CA THR A 77 -20.84 19.63 23.23
C THR A 77 -21.09 18.14 23.45
N SER A 78 -22.29 17.65 23.12
CA SER A 78 -22.62 16.24 23.27
C SER A 78 -22.22 15.49 21.98
N VAL A 79 -21.18 14.65 22.07
CA VAL A 79 -21.00 13.58 21.07
C VAL A 79 -22.05 12.52 21.38
N THR A 80 -23.32 12.82 21.12
CA THR A 80 -24.41 11.89 21.35
C THR A 80 -25.08 11.57 20.03
N ARG A 81 -25.33 10.27 19.83
CA ARG A 81 -26.29 9.80 18.83
C ARG A 81 -27.66 10.31 19.31
N ILE A 82 -28.13 11.44 18.76
CA ILE A 82 -29.44 12.00 19.12
C ILE A 82 -30.56 11.03 18.72
N SER A 83 -30.35 10.28 17.64
CA SER A 83 -31.21 9.18 17.20
C SER A 83 -30.42 8.16 16.38
N SER A 84 -31.05 7.05 15.99
CA SER A 84 -30.46 6.08 15.06
C SER A 84 -30.12 6.71 13.69
N SER A 85 -30.76 7.82 13.31
CA SER A 85 -30.61 8.51 12.03
C SER A 85 -29.82 9.82 12.10
N THR A 86 -29.48 10.33 13.29
CA THR A 86 -28.81 11.65 13.44
C THR A 86 -27.52 11.56 14.25
N ILE A 87 -26.45 12.14 13.72
CA ILE A 87 -25.13 12.26 14.34
C ILE A 87 -24.79 13.74 14.47
N VAL A 88 -24.34 14.18 15.64
CA VAL A 88 -23.82 15.54 15.84
C VAL A 88 -22.31 15.50 16.07
N ILE A 89 -21.62 16.42 15.39
CA ILE A 89 -20.18 16.59 15.40
C ILE A 89 -19.92 17.96 16.07
N PRO A 90 -19.30 17.98 17.27
CA PRO A 90 -19.06 19.19 18.05
C PRO A 90 -17.85 19.98 17.52
N LEU A 91 -17.88 20.35 16.24
CA LEU A 91 -16.81 21.09 15.57
C LEU A 91 -17.35 22.39 14.99
N SER A 92 -16.48 23.39 14.85
CA SER A 92 -16.81 24.55 14.03
C SER A 92 -16.87 24.12 12.56
N VAL A 93 -17.68 24.80 11.75
CA VAL A 93 -17.78 24.51 10.30
C VAL A 93 -16.41 24.50 9.61
N PRO A 94 -15.49 25.48 9.84
CA PRO A 94 -14.16 25.43 9.24
C PRO A 94 -13.32 24.23 9.67
N GLU A 95 -13.39 23.82 10.94
CA GLU A 95 -12.65 22.65 11.44
C GLU A 95 -13.25 21.35 10.91
N ALA A 96 -14.58 21.23 10.85
CA ALA A 96 -15.24 20.08 10.25
C ALA A 96 -14.93 19.96 8.76
N LEU A 97 -14.98 21.05 8.00
CA LEU A 97 -14.59 21.07 6.59
C LEU A 97 -13.12 20.72 6.40
N ARG A 98 -12.22 21.26 7.24
CA ARG A 98 -10.80 20.90 7.21
C ARG A 98 -10.59 19.42 7.50
N ARG A 99 -11.28 18.85 8.48
CA ARG A 99 -11.21 17.41 8.80
C ARG A 99 -11.85 16.56 7.73
N MET A 100 -12.97 16.97 7.15
CA MET A 100 -13.58 16.30 6.01
C MET A 100 -12.68 16.35 4.80
N GLN A 101 -11.99 17.46 4.55
CA GLN A 101 -11.02 17.59 3.47
C GLN A 101 -9.77 16.76 3.76
N LEU A 102 -9.30 16.70 5.00
CA LEU A 102 -8.23 15.81 5.42
C LEU A 102 -8.64 14.35 5.20
N ILE A 103 -9.81 13.96 5.73
CA ILE A 103 -10.41 12.63 5.56
C ILE A 103 -10.57 12.32 4.08
N ALA A 104 -11.17 13.21 3.28
CA ALA A 104 -11.34 13.04 1.83
C ALA A 104 -9.99 12.97 1.10
N SER A 105 -8.97 13.72 1.52
CA SER A 105 -7.62 13.65 0.95
C SER A 105 -6.84 12.40 1.37
N THR A 106 -7.15 11.83 2.53
CA THR A 106 -6.60 10.56 3.02
C THR A 106 -7.40 9.35 2.54
N LEU A 107 -8.66 9.58 2.18
CA LEU A 107 -9.65 8.63 1.68
C LEU A 107 -10.03 9.03 0.26
N GLU A 108 -9.14 9.52 -0.60
CA GLU A 108 -9.49 9.60 -2.03
C GLU A 108 -9.55 8.15 -2.48
N PRO A 109 -10.72 7.49 -2.46
CA PRO A 109 -10.76 6.07 -2.74
C PRO A 109 -10.45 5.99 -4.23
N GLU A 110 -9.46 5.18 -4.58
CA GLU A 110 -9.01 5.07 -5.95
C GLU A 110 -10.23 4.74 -6.82
N MET A 111 -10.56 5.64 -7.76
CA MET A 111 -11.62 5.37 -8.71
C MET A 111 -11.16 4.19 -9.56
N ALA A 112 -11.97 3.16 -9.65
CA ALA A 112 -11.76 2.00 -10.50
C ALA A 112 -12.83 1.94 -11.59
N CYS A 113 -12.51 1.25 -12.66
CA CYS A 113 -13.40 0.92 -13.75
C CYS A 113 -13.83 -0.55 -13.68
N PHE A 114 -15.13 -0.79 -13.80
CA PHE A 114 -15.73 -2.11 -13.71
C PHE A 114 -16.40 -2.43 -15.04
N ILE A 115 -15.93 -3.47 -15.72
CA ILE A 115 -16.57 -3.99 -16.93
C ILE A 115 -17.55 -5.08 -16.49
N VAL A 116 -18.81 -4.68 -16.37
CA VAL A 116 -19.91 -5.52 -15.87
C VAL A 116 -20.62 -6.19 -17.04
N ARG A 117 -20.68 -7.52 -17.06
CA ARG A 117 -21.31 -8.30 -18.13
C ARG A 117 -22.12 -9.47 -17.57
N ASP A 118 -23.13 -9.91 -18.30
CA ASP A 118 -23.85 -11.13 -17.95
C ASP A 118 -23.11 -12.39 -18.45
N GLU A 119 -23.34 -13.54 -17.80
CA GLU A 119 -22.70 -14.83 -18.14
C GLU A 119 -23.55 -15.68 -19.10
N LEU A 120 -24.74 -15.21 -19.50
CA LEU A 120 -25.72 -16.04 -20.20
C LEU A 120 -25.43 -16.05 -21.71
N GLY A 121 -24.84 -17.18 -22.15
CA GLY A 121 -24.24 -17.43 -23.47
C GLY A 121 -25.10 -17.35 -24.73
N ARG A 122 -26.06 -16.42 -24.82
CA ARG A 122 -26.70 -16.03 -26.09
C ARG A 122 -26.42 -14.58 -26.49
N ASN A 123 -26.13 -13.69 -25.53
CA ASN A 123 -25.88 -12.27 -25.77
C ASN A 123 -24.42 -11.90 -25.46
N VAL A 124 -23.48 -12.56 -26.16
CA VAL A 124 -22.05 -12.31 -25.96
C VAL A 124 -21.75 -10.84 -26.26
N GLY A 125 -21.31 -10.10 -25.24
CA GLY A 125 -20.89 -8.71 -25.38
C GLY A 125 -21.91 -7.65 -24.99
N HIS A 126 -22.98 -7.98 -24.26
CA HIS A 126 -23.80 -6.98 -23.56
C HIS A 126 -23.25 -6.70 -22.15
N GLY A 127 -23.51 -5.50 -21.63
CA GLY A 127 -22.99 -5.07 -20.34
C GLY A 127 -22.77 -3.56 -20.24
N ALA A 128 -22.10 -3.13 -19.18
CA ALA A 128 -21.74 -1.73 -18.99
C ALA A 128 -20.33 -1.60 -18.44
N GLU A 129 -19.62 -0.59 -18.91
CA GLU A 129 -18.44 -0.08 -18.25
C GLU A 129 -18.88 1.02 -17.29
N VAL A 130 -18.51 0.93 -16.00
CA VAL A 130 -18.85 1.95 -15.01
C VAL A 130 -17.65 2.28 -14.14
N SER A 131 -17.49 3.55 -13.78
CA SER A 131 -16.46 3.96 -12.82
C SER A 131 -17.04 4.08 -11.42
N ALA A 132 -16.44 3.50 -10.39
CA ALA A 132 -16.83 3.67 -8.98
C ALA A 132 -15.58 3.62 -8.10
N PHE A 133 -15.70 3.79 -6.79
CA PHE A 133 -14.56 3.56 -5.89
C PHE A 133 -14.12 2.09 -5.93
N ALA A 134 -12.83 1.81 -5.82
CA ALA A 134 -12.28 0.45 -5.82
C ALA A 134 -12.86 -0.42 -4.69
N ASP A 135 -13.19 0.19 -3.55
CA ASP A 135 -13.84 -0.44 -2.40
C ASP A 135 -15.38 -0.45 -2.49
N ALA A 136 -15.95 -0.10 -3.64
CA ALA A 136 -17.40 -0.18 -3.83
C ALA A 136 -17.89 -1.62 -3.73
N THR A 137 -18.95 -1.82 -2.94
CA THR A 137 -19.62 -3.13 -2.85
C THR A 137 -20.15 -3.60 -4.19
N MET A 138 -20.25 -4.92 -4.40
CA MET A 138 -20.76 -5.47 -5.66
C MET A 138 -22.17 -5.02 -6.01
N ARG A 139 -23.04 -4.82 -5.01
CA ARG A 139 -24.37 -4.25 -5.17
C ARG A 139 -24.30 -2.84 -5.77
N HIS A 140 -23.39 -1.99 -5.29
CA HIS A 140 -23.24 -0.64 -5.80
C HIS A 140 -22.76 -0.64 -7.26
N VAL A 141 -21.73 -1.43 -7.56
CA VAL A 141 -21.20 -1.59 -8.93
C VAL A 141 -22.30 -2.06 -9.88
N CYS A 142 -23.07 -3.08 -9.49
CA CYS A 142 -24.19 -3.61 -10.28
C CYS A 142 -25.28 -2.57 -10.54
N ARG A 143 -25.72 -1.84 -9.50
CA ARG A 143 -26.72 -0.77 -9.66
C ARG A 143 -26.25 0.31 -10.63
N ARG A 144 -24.98 0.70 -10.57
CA ARG A 144 -24.41 1.66 -11.52
C ARG A 144 -24.44 1.13 -12.94
N ALA A 145 -24.15 -0.16 -13.16
CA ALA A 145 -24.23 -0.77 -14.48
C ALA A 145 -25.67 -0.78 -15.02
N VAL A 146 -26.65 -1.16 -14.21
CA VAL A 146 -28.08 -1.13 -14.57
C VAL A 146 -28.53 0.30 -14.91
N ALA A 147 -28.14 1.28 -14.09
CA ALA A 147 -28.46 2.69 -14.32
C ALA A 147 -27.79 3.24 -15.60
N ALA A 148 -26.54 2.87 -15.87
CA ALA A 148 -25.81 3.25 -17.09
C ALA A 148 -26.46 2.72 -18.38
N LEU A 149 -27.33 1.72 -18.27
CA LEU A 149 -28.13 1.15 -19.36
C LEU A 149 -29.58 1.65 -19.35
N ASN A 150 -29.90 2.71 -18.61
CA ASN A 150 -31.26 3.23 -18.45
C ASN A 150 -32.26 2.15 -18.00
N ASN A 151 -31.84 1.27 -17.09
CA ASN A 151 -32.63 0.14 -16.57
C ASN A 151 -33.08 -0.89 -17.63
N LYS A 152 -32.45 -0.93 -18.81
CA LYS A 152 -32.70 -1.94 -19.85
C LYS A 152 -32.02 -3.27 -19.51
N VAL A 153 -32.50 -3.91 -18.45
CA VAL A 153 -31.96 -5.16 -17.89
C VAL A 153 -33.12 -6.07 -17.49
N GLU A 154 -33.13 -7.29 -18.01
CA GLU A 154 -34.08 -8.33 -17.61
C GLU A 154 -33.52 -9.06 -16.38
N LYS A 155 -34.27 -9.04 -15.27
CA LYS A 155 -33.93 -9.81 -14.07
C LYS A 155 -34.47 -11.23 -14.21
N LEU A 156 -33.57 -12.20 -14.17
CA LEU A 156 -33.89 -13.63 -14.29
C LEU A 156 -33.87 -14.31 -12.93
N GLU A 157 -32.88 -13.99 -12.11
CA GLU A 157 -32.68 -14.53 -10.76
C GLU A 157 -32.07 -13.45 -9.84
N GLU A 158 -31.79 -13.80 -8.58
CA GLU A 158 -31.00 -12.95 -7.71
C GLU A 158 -29.54 -12.85 -8.21
N PRO A 159 -28.99 -11.61 -8.34
CA PRO A 159 -27.65 -11.42 -8.87
C PRO A 159 -26.55 -12.13 -8.08
N LYS A 160 -25.72 -12.93 -8.75
CA LYS A 160 -24.48 -13.50 -8.20
C LYS A 160 -23.29 -12.92 -8.94
N PHE A 161 -22.23 -12.57 -8.20
CA PHE A 161 -21.09 -11.84 -8.75
C PHE A 161 -19.87 -12.75 -8.80
N LYS A 162 -19.18 -12.73 -9.94
CA LYS A 162 -17.87 -13.35 -10.11
C LYS A 162 -16.92 -12.31 -10.67
N VAL A 163 -15.89 -11.95 -9.92
CA VAL A 163 -14.85 -11.04 -10.37
C VAL A 163 -13.75 -11.81 -11.08
N MET A 164 -13.16 -11.22 -12.11
CA MET A 164 -12.04 -11.79 -12.86
C MET A 164 -11.00 -10.72 -13.17
N HIS A 165 -9.72 -11.04 -12.93
CA HIS A 165 -8.62 -10.16 -13.29
C HIS A 165 -8.46 -10.10 -14.82
N VAL A 166 -8.37 -8.91 -15.41
CA VAL A 166 -8.45 -8.73 -16.88
C VAL A 166 -7.34 -9.47 -17.65
N HIS A 167 -6.14 -9.57 -17.08
CA HIS A 167 -4.99 -10.24 -17.70
C HIS A 167 -4.83 -11.71 -17.28
N ALA A 168 -5.41 -12.10 -16.14
CA ALA A 168 -5.21 -13.42 -15.56
C ALA A 168 -6.55 -14.14 -15.57
N GLN A 169 -6.96 -14.63 -16.74
CA GLN A 169 -8.31 -15.18 -16.96
C GLN A 169 -8.65 -16.36 -16.02
N GLY A 170 -7.65 -17.06 -15.47
CA GLY A 170 -7.86 -18.10 -14.45
C GLY A 170 -8.02 -17.56 -13.01
N HIS A 171 -7.71 -16.29 -12.78
CA HIS A 171 -7.82 -15.64 -11.47
C HIS A 171 -9.22 -15.06 -11.31
N THR A 172 -10.11 -15.84 -10.71
CA THR A 172 -11.52 -15.51 -10.46
C THR A 172 -11.87 -15.64 -8.99
N LYS A 173 -12.90 -14.93 -8.54
CA LYS A 173 -13.46 -15.07 -7.19
C LYS A 173 -14.96 -14.79 -7.20
N ASP A 174 -15.73 -15.66 -6.58
CA ASP A 174 -17.15 -15.42 -6.33
C ASP A 174 -17.31 -14.45 -5.15
N LEU A 175 -18.22 -13.48 -5.30
CA LEU A 175 -18.47 -12.40 -4.35
C LEU A 175 -19.97 -12.28 -4.07
N GLY A 176 -20.30 -12.02 -2.81
CA GLY A 176 -21.63 -11.63 -2.38
C GLY A 176 -21.94 -10.16 -2.71
N PRO A 177 -23.22 -9.75 -2.67
CA PRO A 177 -23.62 -8.37 -2.98
C PRO A 177 -22.97 -7.28 -2.10
N ARG A 178 -22.50 -7.64 -0.90
CA ARG A 178 -21.88 -6.71 0.05
C ARG A 178 -20.35 -6.77 0.04
N ASP A 179 -19.78 -7.74 -0.67
CA ASP A 179 -18.34 -7.89 -0.72
C ASP A 179 -17.74 -6.79 -1.60
N ILE A 180 -16.49 -6.45 -1.31
CA ILE A 180 -15.64 -5.57 -2.10
C ILE A 180 -14.70 -6.42 -2.95
N ILE A 181 -14.29 -5.89 -4.10
CA ILE A 181 -13.32 -6.57 -4.96
C ILE A 181 -11.94 -6.48 -4.30
N PRO A 182 -11.23 -7.60 -4.07
CA PRO A 182 -9.86 -7.53 -3.54
C PRO A 182 -8.93 -6.86 -4.55
N ASP A 183 -7.97 -6.08 -4.05
CA ASP A 183 -7.11 -5.26 -4.90
C ASP A 183 -6.32 -6.06 -5.97
N SER A 184 -6.01 -7.32 -5.68
CA SER A 184 -5.34 -8.26 -6.60
C SER A 184 -6.14 -8.61 -7.86
N PHE A 185 -7.39 -8.17 -7.96
CA PHE A 185 -8.26 -8.36 -9.14
C PHE A 185 -8.29 -7.15 -10.07
N PHE A 186 -7.68 -6.03 -9.71
CA PHE A 186 -7.59 -4.85 -10.56
C PHE A 186 -6.30 -4.84 -11.38
N PHE A 187 -6.45 -4.47 -12.65
CA PHE A 187 -5.33 -4.21 -13.54
C PHE A 187 -5.12 -2.71 -13.68
N VAL A 188 -3.90 -2.27 -13.37
CA VAL A 188 -3.52 -0.85 -13.35
C VAL A 188 -2.67 -0.52 -14.58
N ARG A 189 -3.07 0.50 -15.34
CA ARG A 189 -2.26 1.04 -16.44
C ARG A 189 -1.30 2.11 -15.93
N ALA A 190 0.00 1.85 -16.07
CA ALA A 190 1.06 2.70 -15.50
C ALA A 190 1.54 3.85 -16.41
N HIS A 191 0.82 4.23 -17.47
CA HIS A 191 1.36 5.10 -18.52
C HIS A 191 0.43 6.25 -18.92
N GLY A 192 0.98 7.47 -18.92
CA GLY A 192 0.34 8.71 -19.39
C GLY A 192 0.26 9.80 -18.32
N ASP A 193 -0.08 11.03 -18.75
CA ASP A 193 -0.33 12.18 -17.87
C ASP A 193 -1.72 12.12 -17.18
N GLY A 194 -2.49 11.06 -17.44
CA GLY A 194 -3.72 10.72 -16.76
C GLY A 194 -3.72 9.22 -16.46
N GLU A 195 -3.75 8.86 -15.18
CA GLU A 195 -3.90 7.47 -14.75
C GLU A 195 -5.30 6.99 -15.16
N GLU A 196 -5.39 6.09 -16.15
CA GLU A 196 -6.64 5.39 -16.38
C GLU A 196 -6.96 4.60 -15.10
N PRO A 197 -8.20 4.71 -14.57
CA PRO A 197 -8.58 4.05 -13.33
C PRO A 197 -8.36 2.53 -13.43
N PRO A 198 -7.93 1.84 -12.36
CA PRO A 198 -7.74 0.39 -12.37
C PRO A 198 -8.97 -0.33 -12.87
N VAL A 199 -8.80 -1.37 -13.70
CA VAL A 199 -9.92 -2.04 -14.37
C VAL A 199 -10.04 -3.50 -13.97
N THR A 200 -11.27 -3.99 -13.81
CA THR A 200 -11.57 -5.41 -13.55
C THR A 200 -12.84 -5.87 -14.27
N PHE A 201 -13.01 -7.17 -14.43
CA PHE A 201 -14.23 -7.76 -14.96
C PHE A 201 -15.15 -8.19 -13.83
N VAL A 202 -16.44 -7.88 -13.99
CA VAL A 202 -17.51 -8.36 -13.12
C VAL A 202 -18.51 -9.13 -13.96
N HIS A 203 -18.59 -10.42 -13.72
CA HIS A 203 -19.65 -11.27 -14.27
C HIS A 203 -20.83 -11.26 -13.31
N VAL A 204 -22.02 -11.01 -13.85
CA VAL A 204 -23.28 -11.02 -13.10
C VAL A 204 -24.17 -12.13 -13.63
N ASN A 205 -24.38 -13.15 -12.81
CA ASN A 205 -25.39 -14.17 -13.05
C ASN A 205 -26.74 -13.70 -12.54
N GLY A 206 -27.84 -14.06 -13.21
CA GLY A 206 -29.20 -13.69 -12.82
C GLY A 206 -29.72 -12.38 -13.41
N LEU A 207 -28.89 -11.63 -14.15
CA LEU A 207 -29.30 -10.49 -14.97
C LEU A 207 -29.00 -10.76 -16.44
N ARG A 208 -29.76 -10.14 -17.34
CA ARG A 208 -29.48 -10.08 -18.77
C ARG A 208 -29.51 -8.64 -19.24
N PHE A 209 -28.39 -8.17 -19.78
CA PHE A 209 -28.30 -6.82 -20.30
C PHE A 209 -28.84 -6.77 -21.74
N GLU A 210 -29.65 -5.76 -22.09
CA GLU A 210 -30.22 -5.64 -23.45
C GLU A 210 -29.26 -4.98 -24.46
N GLY A 211 -28.14 -4.41 -23.98
CA GLY A 211 -27.17 -3.76 -24.84
C GLY A 211 -25.89 -3.36 -24.13
N ARG A 212 -25.21 -2.36 -24.68
CA ARG A 212 -23.99 -1.75 -24.11
C ARG A 212 -24.19 -0.27 -23.83
N ASN A 213 -23.43 0.25 -22.87
CA ASN A 213 -23.32 1.69 -22.69
C ASN A 213 -22.20 2.27 -23.57
N ALA A 214 -22.25 3.58 -23.82
CA ALA A 214 -21.30 4.26 -24.71
C ALA A 214 -19.83 4.12 -24.27
N GLN A 215 -19.56 4.02 -22.96
CA GLN A 215 -18.21 3.82 -22.43
C GLN A 215 -17.63 2.47 -22.87
N LEU A 216 -18.41 1.39 -22.73
CA LEU A 216 -17.99 0.05 -23.14
C LEU A 216 -17.82 -0.04 -24.66
N ASP A 217 -18.73 0.57 -25.44
CA ASP A 217 -18.58 0.63 -26.91
C ASP A 217 -17.29 1.35 -27.32
N THR A 218 -16.98 2.48 -26.68
CA THR A 218 -15.73 3.23 -26.93
C THR A 218 -14.49 2.37 -26.63
N ARG A 219 -14.51 1.60 -25.54
CA ARG A 219 -13.42 0.67 -25.20
C ARG A 219 -13.27 -0.43 -26.25
N ILE A 220 -14.36 -1.07 -26.65
CA ILE A 220 -14.38 -2.11 -27.68
C ILE A 220 -13.82 -1.57 -29.00
N GLU A 221 -14.21 -0.37 -29.40
CA GLU A 221 -13.72 0.27 -30.63
C GLU A 221 -12.21 0.56 -30.55
N ARG A 222 -11.71 1.11 -29.42
CA ARG A 222 -10.28 1.36 -29.21
C ARG A 222 -9.47 0.05 -29.30
N VAL A 223 -9.94 -1.01 -28.64
CA VAL A 223 -9.29 -2.33 -28.69
C VAL A 223 -9.37 -2.94 -30.09
N GLY A 224 -10.51 -2.83 -30.77
CA GLY A 224 -10.71 -3.31 -32.13
C GLY A 224 -9.73 -2.67 -33.11
N ARG A 225 -9.55 -1.34 -33.06
CA ARG A 225 -8.55 -0.63 -33.89
C ARG A 225 -7.13 -1.13 -33.60
N LEU A 226 -6.78 -1.33 -32.32
CA LEU A 226 -5.48 -1.86 -31.94
C LEU A 226 -5.23 -3.27 -32.48
N LEU A 227 -6.24 -4.15 -32.40
CA LEU A 227 -6.17 -5.51 -32.95
C LEU A 227 -6.02 -5.50 -34.48
N VAL A 228 -6.73 -4.63 -35.20
CA VAL A 228 -6.61 -4.49 -36.66
C VAL A 228 -5.19 -4.07 -37.06
N ASP A 229 -4.58 -3.13 -36.35
CA ASP A 229 -3.20 -2.71 -36.62
C ASP A 229 -2.19 -3.81 -36.28
N LEU A 230 -2.42 -4.58 -35.21
CA LEU A 230 -1.62 -5.78 -34.90
C LEU A 230 -1.74 -6.82 -36.01
N ILE A 231 -2.95 -7.11 -36.49
CA ILE A 231 -3.18 -8.05 -37.61
C ILE A 231 -2.40 -7.57 -38.84
N LYS A 232 -2.53 -6.30 -39.21
CA LYS A 232 -1.82 -5.71 -40.35
C LYS A 232 -0.30 -5.89 -40.23
N GLU A 233 0.29 -5.52 -39.10
CA GLU A 233 1.73 -5.60 -38.89
C GLU A 233 2.23 -7.05 -38.79
N PHE A 234 1.45 -7.96 -38.21
CA PHE A 234 1.79 -9.38 -38.18
C PHE A 234 1.61 -10.02 -39.56
N SER A 235 0.65 -9.60 -40.37
CA SER A 235 0.43 -10.12 -41.73
C SER A 235 1.50 -9.70 -42.74
N GLU A 236 2.38 -8.74 -42.41
CA GLU A 236 3.46 -8.31 -43.29
C GLU A 236 4.33 -9.49 -43.77
N PRO A 237 4.55 -9.66 -45.09
CA PRO A 237 5.33 -10.79 -45.63
C PRO A 237 6.73 -10.89 -45.03
N SER A 238 7.34 -9.73 -44.72
CA SER A 238 8.65 -9.64 -44.09
C SER A 238 8.65 -10.18 -42.65
N TYR A 239 7.59 -9.93 -41.87
CA TYR A 239 7.42 -10.50 -40.55
C TYR A 239 7.21 -12.01 -40.63
N GLN A 240 6.27 -12.46 -41.48
CA GLN A 240 5.94 -13.88 -41.65
C GLN A 240 7.18 -14.71 -42.04
N THR A 241 8.03 -14.17 -42.92
CA THR A 241 9.29 -14.80 -43.32
C THR A 241 10.31 -14.88 -42.17
N LYS A 242 10.42 -13.85 -41.32
CA LYS A 242 11.31 -13.88 -40.14
C LYS A 242 10.78 -14.83 -39.07
N MET A 243 9.48 -14.80 -38.83
CA MET A 243 8.80 -15.63 -37.85
C MET A 243 8.90 -17.11 -38.24
N SER A 244 8.71 -17.49 -39.51
CA SER A 244 8.89 -18.88 -39.97
C SER A 244 10.30 -19.40 -39.71
N LYS A 245 11.32 -18.55 -39.88
CA LYS A 245 12.75 -18.84 -39.63
C LYS A 245 13.17 -18.77 -38.16
N ALA A 246 12.30 -18.37 -37.23
CA ALA A 246 12.67 -18.30 -35.82
C ALA A 246 12.83 -19.72 -35.23
N GLU A 247 14.05 -20.05 -34.81
CA GLU A 247 14.41 -21.38 -34.30
C GLU A 247 14.27 -21.51 -32.78
N ASP A 248 14.12 -20.40 -32.05
CA ASP A 248 14.06 -20.39 -30.58
C ASP A 248 13.04 -19.38 -30.04
N LYS A 249 12.62 -19.58 -28.78
CA LYS A 249 11.60 -18.73 -28.12
C LYS A 249 12.02 -17.26 -28.03
N ALA A 250 13.30 -16.98 -27.74
CA ALA A 250 13.76 -15.61 -27.51
C ALA A 250 13.75 -14.81 -28.82
N THR A 251 14.15 -15.43 -29.93
CA THR A 251 14.07 -14.83 -31.26
C THR A 251 12.62 -14.52 -31.65
N LEU A 252 11.69 -15.46 -31.45
CA LEU A 252 10.27 -15.22 -31.73
C LEU A 252 9.67 -14.12 -30.84
N GLN A 253 9.96 -14.14 -29.52
CA GLN A 253 9.51 -13.10 -28.59
C GLN A 253 10.01 -11.71 -28.99
N LYS A 254 11.27 -11.61 -29.45
CA LYS A 254 11.84 -10.35 -29.95
C LYS A 254 11.05 -9.84 -31.16
N LEU A 255 10.73 -10.70 -32.13
CA LEU A 255 9.95 -10.34 -33.31
C LEU A 255 8.53 -9.84 -32.93
N ILE A 256 7.84 -10.57 -32.04
CA ILE A 256 6.52 -10.18 -31.53
C ILE A 256 6.58 -8.82 -30.85
N ARG A 257 7.59 -8.62 -29.98
CA ARG A 257 7.80 -7.36 -29.27
C ARG A 257 8.06 -6.19 -30.22
N GLU A 258 8.83 -6.39 -31.28
CA GLU A 258 9.08 -5.35 -32.29
C GLU A 258 7.79 -4.89 -32.99
N VAL A 259 6.88 -5.82 -33.32
CA VAL A 259 5.56 -5.49 -33.87
C VAL A 259 4.73 -4.71 -32.84
N HIS A 260 4.63 -5.21 -31.61
CA HIS A 260 3.88 -4.53 -30.55
C HIS A 260 4.36 -3.09 -30.35
N LEU A 261 5.67 -2.86 -30.30
CA LEU A 261 6.23 -1.51 -30.13
C LEU A 261 5.97 -0.58 -31.32
N ARG A 262 5.81 -1.11 -32.54
CA ARG A 262 5.38 -0.31 -33.70
C ARG A 262 3.91 0.08 -33.59
N VAL A 263 3.03 -0.88 -33.28
CA VAL A 263 1.60 -0.61 -33.12
C VAL A 263 1.32 0.32 -31.96
N LEU A 264 2.01 0.16 -30.82
CA LEU A 264 1.81 1.00 -29.64
C LEU A 264 2.00 2.50 -29.92
N LYS A 265 2.90 2.86 -30.85
CA LYS A 265 3.10 4.26 -31.28
C LYS A 265 1.88 4.87 -31.96
N LEU A 266 0.97 4.04 -32.48
CA LEU A 266 -0.25 4.47 -33.18
C LEU A 266 -1.45 4.63 -32.21
N HIS A 267 -1.34 4.16 -30.97
CA HIS A 267 -2.45 4.05 -30.00
C HIS A 267 -2.20 4.82 -28.70
N ASP A 268 -1.53 5.96 -28.78
CA ASP A 268 -1.25 6.87 -27.65
C ASP A 268 -0.41 6.26 -26.51
N PHE A 269 0.37 5.20 -26.78
CA PHE A 269 1.32 4.70 -25.78
C PHE A 269 2.65 5.45 -25.88
N PRO A 270 3.29 5.82 -24.75
CA PRO A 270 4.51 6.61 -24.71
C PRO A 270 5.77 5.76 -25.00
N VAL A 271 5.84 5.18 -26.20
CA VAL A 271 6.97 4.32 -26.62
C VAL A 271 8.23 5.13 -26.92
N GLN A 272 8.09 6.41 -27.30
CA GLN A 272 9.22 7.23 -27.71
C GLN A 272 10.13 7.57 -26.52
N GLY A 273 11.40 7.18 -26.59
CA GLY A 273 12.37 7.38 -25.52
C GLY A 273 12.29 6.36 -24.38
N ALA A 274 11.39 5.37 -24.47
CA ALA A 274 11.31 4.27 -23.52
C ALA A 274 12.54 3.35 -23.63
N ASP A 275 13.17 3.04 -22.50
CA ASP A 275 14.22 2.02 -22.43
C ASP A 275 13.64 0.60 -22.63
N ALA A 276 14.52 -0.41 -22.70
CA ALA A 276 14.10 -1.79 -22.95
C ALA A 276 13.16 -2.36 -21.86
N ARG A 277 13.29 -1.88 -20.61
CA ARG A 277 12.45 -2.31 -19.49
C ARG A 277 11.06 -1.69 -19.62
N LEU A 278 10.98 -0.38 -19.83
CA LEU A 278 9.72 0.33 -20.01
C LEU A 278 8.98 -0.15 -21.25
N GLN A 279 9.69 -0.47 -22.33
CA GLN A 279 9.11 -1.10 -23.52
C GLN A 279 8.46 -2.44 -23.20
N GLN A 280 9.07 -3.26 -22.34
CA GLN A 280 8.50 -4.53 -21.90
C GLN A 280 7.24 -4.31 -21.06
N GLU A 281 7.26 -3.34 -20.15
CA GLU A 281 6.10 -2.95 -19.34
C GLU A 281 4.94 -2.47 -20.23
N LEU A 282 5.22 -1.61 -21.22
CA LEU A 282 4.24 -1.12 -22.20
C LEU A 282 3.58 -2.25 -22.99
N VAL A 283 4.35 -3.28 -23.36
CA VAL A 283 3.81 -4.45 -24.06
C VAL A 283 2.88 -5.28 -23.16
N MET A 284 3.24 -5.49 -21.89
CA MET A 284 2.33 -6.14 -20.94
C MET A 284 1.06 -5.31 -20.73
N GLN A 285 1.20 -3.98 -20.70
CA GLN A 285 0.09 -3.05 -20.55
C GLN A 285 -0.88 -3.11 -21.74
N MET A 286 -0.33 -3.20 -22.95
CA MET A 286 -1.11 -3.45 -24.17
C MET A 286 -1.91 -4.75 -24.07
N GLN A 287 -1.28 -5.83 -23.63
CA GLN A 287 -1.95 -7.12 -23.49
C GLN A 287 -3.11 -7.04 -22.50
N GLY A 288 -2.93 -6.43 -21.33
CA GLY A 288 -4.03 -6.23 -20.39
C GLY A 288 -5.14 -5.35 -20.98
N PHE A 289 -4.80 -4.27 -21.70
CA PHE A 289 -5.78 -3.41 -22.37
C PHE A 289 -6.58 -4.16 -23.45
N LEU A 290 -5.93 -4.98 -24.28
CA LEU A 290 -6.60 -5.82 -25.28
C LEU A 290 -7.68 -6.70 -24.65
N HIS A 291 -7.36 -7.37 -23.54
CA HIS A 291 -8.32 -8.22 -22.85
C HIS A 291 -9.55 -7.45 -22.38
N THR A 292 -9.42 -6.16 -22.01
CA THR A 292 -10.56 -5.34 -21.56
C THR A 292 -11.61 -5.09 -22.64
N GLY A 293 -11.25 -5.15 -23.92
CA GLY A 293 -12.17 -4.94 -25.04
C GLY A 293 -12.57 -6.23 -25.78
N MET A 294 -11.96 -7.37 -25.46
CA MET A 294 -12.31 -8.69 -25.99
C MET A 294 -13.57 -9.25 -25.32
N VAL A 295 -14.66 -8.49 -25.37
CA VAL A 295 -15.93 -8.83 -24.75
C VAL A 295 -16.99 -9.23 -25.78
N THR A 296 -16.75 -9.02 -27.07
CA THR A 296 -17.65 -9.41 -28.16
C THR A 296 -17.08 -10.57 -28.98
N PRO A 297 -17.90 -11.31 -29.73
CA PRO A 297 -17.42 -12.33 -30.66
C PRO A 297 -16.44 -11.76 -31.70
N GLU A 298 -16.71 -10.59 -32.25
CA GLU A 298 -15.89 -9.95 -33.30
C GLU A 298 -14.50 -9.59 -32.76
N SER A 299 -14.44 -8.95 -31.59
CA SER A 299 -13.17 -8.63 -30.93
C SER A 299 -12.39 -9.88 -30.53
N SER A 300 -13.10 -10.97 -30.16
CA SER A 300 -12.49 -12.27 -29.88
C SER A 300 -11.89 -12.92 -31.13
N VAL A 301 -12.57 -12.83 -32.29
CA VAL A 301 -12.06 -13.32 -33.58
C VAL A 301 -10.79 -12.57 -33.97
N LEU A 302 -10.79 -11.24 -33.87
CA LEU A 302 -9.60 -10.43 -34.14
C LEU A 302 -8.45 -10.79 -33.18
N GLY A 303 -8.74 -10.95 -31.89
CA GLY A 303 -7.76 -11.39 -30.89
C GLY A 303 -7.13 -12.74 -31.25
N ASN A 304 -7.93 -13.74 -31.60
CA ASN A 304 -7.42 -15.05 -32.03
C ASN A 304 -6.57 -14.96 -33.29
N GLN A 305 -6.98 -14.13 -34.26
CA GLN A 305 -6.22 -13.91 -35.48
C GLN A 305 -4.84 -13.26 -35.18
N THR A 306 -4.75 -12.33 -34.22
CA THR A 306 -3.43 -11.79 -33.80
C THR A 306 -2.53 -12.88 -33.19
N LEU A 307 -3.09 -13.79 -32.38
CA LEU A 307 -2.33 -14.87 -31.76
C LEU A 307 -1.81 -15.88 -32.80
N GLU A 308 -2.62 -16.17 -33.82
CA GLU A 308 -2.24 -17.02 -34.94
C GLU A 308 -1.13 -16.36 -35.78
N LEU A 309 -1.36 -15.14 -36.26
CA LEU A 309 -0.43 -14.42 -37.14
C LEU A 309 0.89 -14.08 -36.45
N SER A 310 0.88 -13.81 -35.14
CA SER A 310 2.09 -13.54 -34.38
C SER A 310 3.02 -14.77 -34.26
N GLY A 311 2.50 -15.98 -34.50
CA GLY A 311 3.21 -17.23 -34.29
C GLY A 311 3.31 -17.65 -32.83
N TYR A 312 2.59 -16.99 -31.91
CA TYR A 312 2.61 -17.28 -30.47
C TYR A 312 2.30 -18.76 -30.17
N SER A 313 1.41 -19.38 -30.94
CA SER A 313 1.06 -20.81 -30.84
C SER A 313 2.25 -21.76 -31.05
N ARG A 314 3.33 -21.32 -31.72
CA ARG A 314 4.57 -22.09 -31.90
C ARG A 314 5.49 -22.02 -30.68
N MET A 315 5.34 -21.02 -29.83
CA MET A 315 6.26 -20.75 -28.72
C MET A 315 6.44 -21.91 -27.73
N PRO A 316 5.41 -22.72 -27.39
CA PRO A 316 5.61 -23.93 -26.58
C PRO A 316 6.53 -24.98 -27.21
N ARG A 317 6.62 -25.03 -28.55
CA ARG A 317 7.38 -26.03 -29.32
C ARG A 317 8.82 -25.63 -29.64
N LEU A 318 9.15 -24.33 -29.54
CA LEU A 318 10.48 -23.83 -29.82
C LEU A 318 11.43 -24.11 -28.63
N PRO A 319 12.70 -24.48 -28.86
CA PRO A 319 13.69 -24.61 -27.80
C PRO A 319 13.95 -23.27 -27.12
N LEU A 320 14.33 -23.33 -25.83
CA LEU A 320 14.98 -22.21 -25.17
C LEU A 320 16.37 -22.02 -25.79
N ARG A 321 16.72 -20.77 -26.12
CA ARG A 321 18.06 -20.46 -26.60
C ARG A 321 19.07 -20.93 -25.56
N LYS A 322 19.95 -21.87 -25.91
CA LYS A 322 21.11 -22.18 -25.07
C LYS A 322 21.91 -20.88 -25.00
N GLY A 323 21.95 -20.27 -23.81
CA GLY A 323 22.82 -19.11 -23.59
C GLY A 323 24.23 -19.45 -24.09
N PRO A 324 25.01 -18.46 -24.56
CA PRO A 324 26.38 -18.71 -24.97
C PRO A 324 27.05 -19.54 -23.87
N LYS A 325 27.41 -20.79 -24.18
CA LYS A 325 28.18 -21.63 -23.25
C LYS A 325 29.38 -20.79 -22.87
N GLY A 326 29.56 -20.51 -21.58
CA GLY A 326 30.60 -19.63 -21.06
C GLY A 326 31.92 -19.88 -21.77
N GLY A 327 32.20 -19.03 -22.77
CA GLY A 327 33.51 -18.92 -23.36
C GLY A 327 34.31 -18.05 -22.41
N ASP A 328 35.52 -18.50 -22.10
CA ASP A 328 36.46 -17.89 -21.19
C ASP A 328 36.37 -16.36 -21.20
N ALA A 329 36.13 -15.80 -20.01
CA ALA A 329 36.27 -14.39 -19.72
C ALA A 329 37.75 -14.00 -19.87
N SER A 330 38.18 -13.79 -21.11
CA SER A 330 39.45 -13.17 -21.44
C SER A 330 39.24 -11.65 -21.56
N ALA A 331 40.15 -10.93 -20.93
CA ALA A 331 40.25 -9.48 -20.77
C ALA A 331 39.71 -8.65 -21.95
N GLY A 332 38.60 -7.96 -21.72
CA GLY A 332 38.18 -6.82 -22.53
C GLY A 332 38.81 -5.53 -22.00
N GLU A 333 39.47 -4.80 -22.89
CA GLU A 333 40.11 -3.50 -22.64
C GLU A 333 39.14 -2.44 -22.07
N PRO A 334 39.65 -1.47 -21.29
CA PRO A 334 38.85 -0.41 -20.70
C PRO A 334 38.35 0.56 -21.78
N ILE A 335 37.03 0.53 -22.04
CA ILE A 335 36.36 1.55 -22.84
C ILE A 335 36.39 2.86 -22.04
N ALA A 336 37.09 3.85 -22.59
CA ALA A 336 37.18 5.19 -22.03
C ALA A 336 35.78 5.80 -21.85
N SER A 337 35.50 6.25 -20.63
CA SER A 337 34.27 6.90 -20.22
C SER A 337 34.13 8.28 -20.86
N ALA A 338 33.31 8.36 -21.91
CA ALA A 338 32.83 9.65 -22.41
C ALA A 338 31.89 10.30 -21.38
N PRO A 339 31.93 11.63 -21.18
CA PRO A 339 31.09 12.32 -20.23
C PRO A 339 29.62 12.23 -20.65
N SER A 340 28.85 11.46 -19.88
CA SER A 340 27.40 11.34 -20.00
C SER A 340 26.74 12.70 -19.71
N SER A 341 26.40 13.42 -20.77
CA SER A 341 25.40 14.49 -20.70
C SER A 341 24.05 13.83 -20.47
N ARG A 342 23.67 13.70 -19.19
CA ARG A 342 22.39 13.13 -18.78
C ARG A 342 21.26 13.93 -19.46
N PRO A 343 20.34 13.29 -20.21
CA PRO A 343 19.19 13.96 -20.77
C PRO A 343 18.35 14.52 -19.63
N ALA A 344 17.88 15.76 -19.79
CA ALA A 344 16.88 16.36 -18.91
C ALA A 344 15.56 15.58 -19.06
N TRP A 345 15.44 14.47 -18.34
CA TRP A 345 14.19 13.73 -18.21
C TRP A 345 13.18 14.66 -17.53
N LYS A 346 12.09 14.95 -18.24
CA LYS A 346 10.90 15.59 -17.67
C LYS A 346 10.49 14.76 -16.45
N ARG A 347 10.24 15.43 -15.33
CA ARG A 347 9.93 14.84 -14.01
C ARG A 347 8.68 13.96 -14.11
N THR A 348 8.83 12.72 -14.57
CA THR A 348 7.93 11.64 -14.17
C THR A 348 8.00 11.58 -12.64
N SER A 349 6.83 11.55 -12.01
CA SER A 349 6.71 11.48 -10.55
C SER A 349 7.63 10.36 -10.03
N ARG A 350 8.65 10.74 -9.25
CA ARG A 350 9.61 9.76 -8.73
C ARG A 350 8.88 8.78 -7.82
N ALA A 351 9.27 7.51 -7.87
CA ALA A 351 8.78 6.51 -6.94
C ALA A 351 9.16 6.89 -5.51
N THR A 352 8.27 6.63 -4.56
CA THR A 352 8.58 6.73 -3.13
C THR A 352 9.24 5.43 -2.70
N VAL A 353 10.37 5.50 -2.00
CA VAL A 353 11.14 4.33 -1.60
C VAL A 353 11.26 4.31 -0.08
N VAL A 354 10.97 3.16 0.50
CA VAL A 354 11.07 2.89 1.93
C VAL A 354 12.10 1.78 2.11
N VAL A 355 13.13 2.06 2.89
CA VAL A 355 14.08 1.05 3.38
C VAL A 355 13.71 0.74 4.82
N LEU A 356 13.38 -0.51 5.12
CA LEU A 356 13.18 -0.99 6.49
C LEU A 356 14.50 -1.61 6.96
N LEU A 357 15.07 -1.14 8.06
CA LEU A 357 16.35 -1.60 8.57
C LEU A 357 16.23 -1.98 10.04
N ARG A 358 16.61 -3.21 10.40
CA ARG A 358 16.77 -3.60 11.81
C ARG A 358 18.08 -3.04 12.35
N HIS A 359 18.15 -2.71 13.64
CA HIS A 359 19.41 -2.37 14.28
C HIS A 359 20.45 -3.53 14.22
N GLY A 360 21.73 -3.19 14.40
CA GLY A 360 22.84 -4.16 14.51
C GLY A 360 22.88 -4.93 15.84
N GLN A 361 23.86 -5.82 16.00
CA GLN A 361 24.10 -6.60 17.22
C GLN A 361 24.25 -5.69 18.45
N ARG A 362 23.60 -6.07 19.55
CA ARG A 362 23.60 -5.34 20.83
C ARG A 362 24.67 -5.89 21.78
N GLU A 363 25.15 -5.05 22.70
CA GLU A 363 26.12 -5.44 23.74
C GLU A 363 25.60 -6.52 24.68
N ASP A 364 24.32 -6.46 25.06
CA ASP A 364 23.72 -7.43 25.98
C ASP A 364 23.64 -8.84 25.36
N TYR A 365 23.48 -8.94 24.05
CA TYR A 365 23.56 -10.23 23.36
C TYR A 365 24.98 -10.80 23.33
N VAL A 366 26.00 -9.94 23.21
CA VAL A 366 27.40 -10.38 23.35
C VAL A 366 27.66 -10.86 24.78
N ALA A 367 27.23 -10.09 25.77
CA ALA A 367 27.35 -10.48 27.17
C ALA A 367 26.61 -11.80 27.47
N LEU A 368 25.41 -12.00 26.91
CA LEU A 368 24.66 -13.25 27.04
C LEU A 368 25.43 -14.43 26.42
N GLY A 369 25.97 -14.29 25.21
CA GLY A 369 26.78 -15.32 24.54
C GLY A 369 28.06 -15.67 25.32
N GLU A 370 28.65 -14.69 26.01
CA GLU A 370 29.80 -14.86 26.90
C GLU A 370 29.42 -15.35 28.31
N LYS A 371 28.14 -15.66 28.56
CA LYS A 371 27.61 -16.08 29.87
C LYS A 371 27.77 -15.03 30.98
N ARG A 372 27.82 -13.75 30.59
CA ARG A 372 27.86 -12.56 31.47
C ARG A 372 26.58 -11.74 31.44
N GLY A 373 25.49 -12.28 30.87
CA GLY A 373 24.23 -11.56 30.67
C GLY A 373 23.62 -11.03 31.97
N GLN A 374 23.62 -11.84 33.03
CA GLN A 374 23.09 -11.42 34.35
C GLN A 374 23.91 -10.27 34.95
N ASP A 375 25.24 -10.38 34.93
CA ASP A 375 26.13 -9.33 35.42
C ASP A 375 25.95 -8.03 34.63
N TRP A 376 25.82 -8.14 33.30
CA TRP A 376 25.58 -6.99 32.43
C TRP A 376 24.26 -6.31 32.75
N VAL A 377 23.16 -7.07 32.90
CA VAL A 377 21.85 -6.50 33.27
C VAL A 377 21.92 -5.83 34.65
N ALA A 378 22.59 -6.46 35.63
CA ALA A 378 22.70 -5.94 36.98
C ALA A 378 23.52 -4.63 37.07
N GLN A 379 24.59 -4.52 36.29
CA GLN A 379 25.52 -3.38 36.35
C GLN A 379 25.14 -2.23 35.41
N THR A 380 24.39 -2.52 34.34
CA THR A 380 24.03 -1.50 33.34
C THR A 380 22.88 -0.62 33.87
N PRO A 381 22.99 0.73 33.77
CA PRO A 381 21.92 1.63 34.21
C PRO A 381 20.62 1.50 33.40
N ARG A 382 20.72 1.16 32.10
CA ARG A 382 19.59 1.04 31.17
C ARG A 382 19.64 -0.29 30.39
N PRO A 383 19.45 -1.44 31.05
CA PRO A 383 19.54 -2.75 30.40
C PRO A 383 18.50 -2.97 29.29
N TRP A 384 17.41 -2.20 29.27
CA TRP A 384 16.38 -2.23 28.21
C TRP A 384 16.77 -1.45 26.95
N ASP A 385 17.82 -0.63 27.03
CA ASP A 385 18.31 0.25 25.97
C ASP A 385 19.83 0.06 25.74
N PRO A 386 20.29 -1.16 25.42
CA PRO A 386 21.70 -1.44 25.16
C PRO A 386 22.19 -0.68 23.92
N MET A 387 23.49 -0.35 23.94
CA MET A 387 24.22 0.14 22.77
C MET A 387 24.48 -1.00 21.77
N LEU A 388 24.94 -0.65 20.57
CA LEU A 388 25.51 -1.60 19.63
C LEU A 388 26.83 -2.16 20.16
N ALA A 389 27.02 -3.46 19.98
CA ALA A 389 28.35 -4.06 20.07
C ALA A 389 29.22 -3.62 18.89
N GLU A 390 30.53 -3.86 18.96
CA GLU A 390 31.45 -3.57 17.86
C GLU A 390 31.06 -4.30 16.56
N SER A 391 30.63 -5.56 16.67
CA SER A 391 30.06 -6.29 15.54
C SER A 391 28.81 -5.63 14.97
N GLY A 392 27.95 -5.06 15.82
CA GLY A 392 26.76 -4.33 15.41
C GLY A 392 27.07 -3.05 14.62
N ARG A 393 28.14 -2.35 14.99
CA ARG A 393 28.61 -1.17 14.23
C ARG A 393 29.11 -1.56 12.83
N LYS A 394 29.88 -2.65 12.73
CA LYS A 394 30.33 -3.20 11.44
C LYS A 394 29.16 -3.66 10.56
N GLN A 395 28.16 -4.30 11.16
CA GLN A 395 26.92 -4.69 10.47
C GLN A 395 26.18 -3.46 9.93
N ALA A 396 26.04 -2.38 10.71
CA ALA A 396 25.41 -1.15 10.26
C ALA A 396 26.16 -0.49 9.09
N GLN A 397 27.50 -0.51 9.08
CA GLN A 397 28.30 -0.04 7.96
C GLN A 397 28.05 -0.87 6.69
N ALA A 398 28.02 -2.19 6.81
CA ALA A 398 27.73 -3.09 5.70
C ALA A 398 26.30 -2.89 5.16
N ALA A 399 25.32 -2.69 6.04
CA ALA A 399 23.95 -2.37 5.66
C ALA A 399 23.87 -1.06 4.86
N GLY A 400 24.60 -0.01 5.27
CA GLY A 400 24.69 1.25 4.54
C GLY A 400 25.17 1.05 3.10
N LYS A 401 26.27 0.31 2.91
CA LYS A 401 26.80 -0.03 1.58
C LYS A 401 25.80 -0.85 0.76
N ARG A 402 25.17 -1.85 1.39
CA ARG A 402 24.17 -2.70 0.74
C ARG A 402 22.96 -1.92 0.26
N ILE A 403 22.49 -0.95 1.05
CA ILE A 403 21.41 -0.05 0.65
C ILE A 403 21.81 0.76 -0.59
N ARG A 404 23.04 1.29 -0.64
CA ARG A 404 23.54 2.03 -1.80
C ARG A 404 23.50 1.17 -3.06
N GLU A 405 24.09 -0.02 -3.01
CA GLU A 405 24.14 -0.97 -4.13
C GLU A 405 22.73 -1.24 -4.68
N VAL A 406 21.79 -1.62 -3.80
CA VAL A 406 20.43 -1.97 -4.19
C VAL A 406 19.70 -0.78 -4.82
N LEU A 407 19.89 0.43 -4.30
CA LEU A 407 19.29 1.64 -4.86
C LEU A 407 19.89 1.99 -6.22
N GLU A 408 21.21 1.92 -6.36
CA GLU A 408 21.93 2.21 -7.61
C GLU A 408 21.57 1.20 -8.71
N ASP A 409 21.58 -0.10 -8.40
CA ASP A 409 21.20 -1.19 -9.31
C ASP A 409 19.77 -1.05 -9.83
N ASN A 410 18.89 -0.43 -9.05
CA ASN A 410 17.50 -0.19 -9.41
C ASN A 410 17.23 1.23 -9.96
N GLY A 411 18.26 2.06 -10.13
CA GLY A 411 18.12 3.44 -10.61
C GLY A 411 17.29 4.33 -9.69
N LEU A 412 17.30 4.06 -8.38
CA LEU A 412 16.51 4.77 -7.38
C LEU A 412 17.29 5.93 -6.76
N PRO A 413 16.61 6.98 -6.28
CA PRO A 413 17.28 8.10 -5.65
C PRO A 413 17.94 7.67 -4.33
N ALA A 414 19.07 8.30 -4.01
CA ALA A 414 19.72 8.11 -2.72
C ALA A 414 18.78 8.50 -1.56
N PRO A 415 18.93 7.89 -0.38
CA PRO A 415 18.20 8.26 0.82
C PRO A 415 18.33 9.76 1.12
N SER A 416 17.21 10.38 1.49
CA SER A 416 17.16 11.80 1.84
C SER A 416 16.74 12.04 3.28
N ARG A 417 16.21 11.01 3.95
CA ARG A 417 15.72 11.05 5.32
C ARG A 417 15.98 9.70 6.00
N ILE A 418 16.32 9.76 7.28
CA ILE A 418 16.40 8.59 8.15
C ILE A 418 15.48 8.85 9.35
N PHE A 419 14.54 7.93 9.56
CA PHE A 419 13.69 7.85 10.73
C PHE A 419 14.18 6.72 11.62
N THR A 420 14.29 6.93 12.93
CA THR A 420 14.81 5.92 13.85
C THR A 420 13.87 5.73 15.05
N SER A 421 13.86 4.52 15.60
CA SER A 421 13.31 4.26 16.94
C SER A 421 14.03 5.09 18.01
N PRO A 422 13.36 5.44 19.13
CA PRO A 422 13.96 6.19 20.24
C PRO A 422 14.88 5.35 21.16
N TYR A 423 15.48 4.27 20.67
CA TYR A 423 16.42 3.43 21.40
C TYR A 423 17.84 3.60 20.83
N VAL A 424 18.85 3.67 21.69
CA VAL A 424 20.23 4.05 21.33
C VAL A 424 20.77 3.17 20.21
N ARG A 425 20.63 1.85 20.31
CA ARG A 425 21.02 0.90 19.24
C ARG A 425 20.48 1.23 17.84
N CYS A 426 19.25 1.72 17.74
CA CYS A 426 18.65 2.10 16.45
C CYS A 426 19.20 3.43 15.97
N VAL A 427 19.48 4.36 16.88
CA VAL A 427 20.07 5.66 16.53
C VAL A 427 21.53 5.50 16.12
N GLU A 428 22.33 4.70 16.82
CA GLU A 428 23.71 4.39 16.41
C GLU A 428 23.73 3.72 15.02
N THR A 429 22.84 2.75 14.79
CA THR A 429 22.69 2.13 13.46
C THR A 429 22.34 3.19 12.41
N GLY A 430 21.34 4.02 12.69
CA GLY A 430 20.92 5.10 11.80
C GLY A 430 22.02 6.11 11.52
N GLN A 431 22.83 6.47 12.53
CA GLN A 431 23.94 7.41 12.39
C GLN A 431 25.02 6.86 11.46
N ILE A 432 25.41 5.61 11.66
CA ILE A 432 26.40 4.95 10.79
C ILE A 432 25.92 4.93 9.34
N VAL A 433 24.64 4.63 9.11
CA VAL A 433 24.03 4.67 7.78
C VAL A 433 23.89 6.11 7.26
N ALA A 434 23.60 7.09 8.12
CA ALA A 434 23.52 8.50 7.75
C ALA A 434 24.86 9.01 7.19
N GLN A 435 25.97 8.58 7.78
CA GLN A 435 27.33 8.92 7.32
C GLN A 435 27.59 8.39 5.91
N GLU A 436 27.17 7.16 5.60
CA GLU A 436 27.27 6.59 4.25
C GLU A 436 26.60 7.49 3.20
N PHE A 437 25.45 8.09 3.52
CA PHE A 437 24.68 8.92 2.59
C PHE A 437 24.87 10.43 2.77
N GLY A 438 25.77 10.88 3.66
CA GLY A 438 25.97 12.30 3.96
C GLY A 438 24.73 13.01 4.52
N ILE A 439 23.85 12.30 5.23
CA ILE A 439 22.62 12.85 5.81
C ILE A 439 22.94 13.47 7.16
N ALA A 440 22.83 14.79 7.28
CA ALA A 440 23.24 15.50 8.49
C ALA A 440 22.30 15.33 9.70
N ASN A 441 21.03 14.98 9.47
CA ASN A 441 20.01 14.93 10.53
C ASN A 441 19.12 13.70 10.43
N MET A 442 18.95 13.01 11.55
CA MET A 442 18.01 11.91 11.75
C MET A 442 16.77 12.38 12.52
N LEU A 443 15.66 11.67 12.31
CA LEU A 443 14.35 11.99 12.85
C LEU A 443 13.88 10.83 13.74
N VAL A 444 13.55 11.10 15.00
CA VAL A 444 13.16 10.04 15.94
C VAL A 444 11.64 9.86 15.97
N GLU A 445 11.17 8.63 15.77
CA GLU A 445 9.76 8.25 15.79
C GLU A 445 9.46 7.25 16.91
N ASP A 446 8.65 7.64 17.89
CA ASP A 446 8.18 6.71 18.93
C ASP A 446 7.47 5.49 18.31
N GLY A 447 6.71 5.70 17.23
CA GLY A 447 5.98 4.64 16.53
C GLY A 447 6.87 3.57 15.89
N LEU A 448 8.20 3.76 15.83
CA LEU A 448 9.17 2.75 15.40
C LEU A 448 9.80 1.96 16.56
N MET A 449 9.35 2.15 17.81
CA MET A 449 9.92 1.44 18.95
C MET A 449 9.64 -0.08 18.91
N GLU A 450 10.43 -0.82 19.68
CA GLU A 450 10.23 -2.26 19.91
C GLU A 450 8.85 -2.53 20.51
N ALA A 451 8.34 -3.75 20.33
CA ALA A 451 7.12 -4.17 21.00
C ALA A 451 7.23 -4.02 22.53
N VAL A 452 6.27 -3.34 23.14
CA VAL A 452 6.22 -3.16 24.60
C VAL A 452 5.44 -4.32 25.23
N CYS A 453 5.95 -5.55 25.03
CA CYS A 453 5.32 -6.76 25.52
C CYS A 453 6.02 -7.33 26.75
N GLU A 454 5.39 -8.29 27.41
CA GLU A 454 5.95 -8.97 28.58
C GLU A 454 7.30 -9.63 28.28
N ALA A 455 7.44 -10.26 27.11
CA ALA A 455 8.66 -10.95 26.72
C ALA A 455 9.85 -9.98 26.60
N TRP A 456 9.59 -8.75 26.15
CA TRP A 456 10.58 -7.67 26.12
C TRP A 456 10.94 -7.20 27.54
N MET A 457 9.97 -7.03 28.43
CA MET A 457 10.27 -6.61 29.82
C MET A 457 11.03 -7.68 30.60
N ARG A 458 10.69 -8.96 30.43
CA ARG A 458 11.38 -10.09 31.08
C ARG A 458 12.86 -10.19 30.73
N GLN A 459 13.31 -9.59 29.62
CA GLN A 459 14.74 -9.55 29.28
C GLN A 459 15.59 -8.84 30.33
N TRP A 460 15.00 -7.92 31.09
CA TRP A 460 15.76 -7.01 31.96
C TRP A 460 15.10 -6.73 33.31
N ALA A 461 13.77 -6.91 33.44
CA ALA A 461 13.01 -6.43 34.60
C ALA A 461 12.86 -7.44 35.75
N VAL A 462 12.93 -8.75 35.45
CA VAL A 462 12.68 -9.82 36.43
C VAL A 462 13.97 -10.25 37.15
N PRO A 463 13.89 -10.90 38.32
CA PRO A 463 15.06 -11.47 38.98
C PRO A 463 15.87 -12.39 38.06
N GLY A 464 17.20 -12.29 38.13
CA GLY A 464 18.10 -13.10 37.30
C GLY A 464 18.01 -12.83 35.78
N ALA A 465 17.39 -11.73 35.36
CA ALA A 465 17.32 -11.34 33.95
C ALA A 465 18.71 -11.22 33.32
N GLU A 466 18.85 -11.69 32.08
CA GLU A 466 20.14 -11.86 31.40
C GLU A 466 20.15 -11.36 29.94
N GLY A 467 19.15 -10.58 29.53
CA GLY A 467 19.01 -10.05 28.16
C GLY A 467 18.28 -10.98 27.18
N ARG A 468 17.95 -12.21 27.60
CA ARG A 468 17.23 -13.19 26.76
C ARG A 468 15.75 -12.81 26.58
N TRP A 469 15.26 -12.82 25.33
CA TRP A 469 13.84 -12.62 25.02
C TRP A 469 12.96 -13.65 25.72
N GLY A 470 11.90 -13.19 26.40
CA GLY A 470 11.05 -14.05 27.23
C GLY A 470 11.56 -14.25 28.66
N GLY A 471 12.79 -13.83 28.98
CA GLY A 471 13.38 -13.90 30.32
C GLY A 471 14.36 -15.06 30.53
N PRO A 472 14.96 -15.15 31.74
CA PRO A 472 15.79 -16.28 32.15
C PRO A 472 14.96 -17.55 32.32
N GLU A 473 15.61 -18.71 32.42
CA GLU A 473 14.96 -20.04 32.43
C GLU A 473 13.80 -20.15 33.44
N HIS A 474 14.00 -19.71 34.68
CA HIS A 474 12.99 -19.76 35.74
C HIS A 474 11.83 -18.75 35.56
N ALA A 475 11.97 -17.80 34.64
CA ALA A 475 10.97 -16.77 34.34
C ALA A 475 10.52 -16.82 32.87
N MET A 476 10.91 -17.84 32.13
CA MET A 476 10.72 -17.95 30.69
C MET A 476 9.23 -18.04 30.34
N MET A 477 8.83 -17.33 29.29
CA MET A 477 7.49 -17.43 28.72
C MET A 477 7.38 -18.64 27.78
N SER A 478 6.18 -19.21 27.67
CA SER A 478 5.92 -20.20 26.62
C SER A 478 6.04 -19.57 25.22
N GLU A 479 6.33 -20.38 24.21
CA GLU A 479 6.44 -19.93 22.82
C GLU A 479 5.13 -19.30 22.31
N ASP A 480 3.99 -19.87 22.71
CA ASP A 480 2.66 -19.32 22.42
C ASP A 480 2.47 -17.93 23.04
N ALA A 481 2.86 -17.75 24.31
CA ALA A 481 2.75 -16.46 24.99
C ALA A 481 3.68 -15.40 24.36
N MET A 482 4.88 -15.83 23.93
CA MET A 482 5.82 -14.99 23.19
C MET A 482 5.34 -14.63 21.78
N SER A 483 4.35 -15.33 21.23
CA SER A 483 3.85 -15.10 19.87
C SER A 483 2.56 -14.29 19.81
N ASN A 484 1.73 -14.37 20.86
CA ASN A 484 0.38 -13.77 20.92
C ASN A 484 0.31 -12.40 21.60
N TRP A 485 1.25 -12.08 22.50
CA TRP A 485 1.35 -10.79 23.24
C TRP A 485 0.01 -10.28 23.78
N LEU A 486 -0.45 -10.89 24.87
CA LEU A 486 -1.61 -10.40 25.61
C LEU A 486 -1.24 -9.16 26.43
N PRO A 487 -2.21 -8.27 26.73
CA PRO A 487 -1.97 -7.07 27.53
C PRO A 487 -1.69 -7.36 29.01
N THR A 488 -1.82 -8.61 29.44
CA THR A 488 -1.64 -9.08 30.82
C THR A 488 -0.43 -10.01 30.94
N VAL A 489 0.01 -10.26 32.17
CA VAL A 489 1.07 -11.23 32.48
C VAL A 489 0.63 -12.64 32.08
N GLN A 490 1.49 -13.36 31.38
CA GLN A 490 1.28 -14.72 30.88
C GLN A 490 2.37 -15.69 31.38
N GLY A 491 3.57 -15.20 31.70
CA GLY A 491 4.62 -16.01 32.32
C GLY A 491 4.46 -16.10 33.85
N PRO A 492 5.44 -16.72 34.55
CA PRO A 492 5.43 -16.77 36.01
C PRO A 492 5.26 -15.38 36.64
N GLU A 493 4.31 -15.23 37.57
CA GLU A 493 4.00 -13.93 38.17
C GLU A 493 5.11 -13.43 39.09
N TYR A 494 5.42 -12.14 38.98
CA TYR A 494 6.35 -11.44 39.86
C TYR A 494 5.64 -10.23 40.46
N GLY A 495 5.62 -10.16 41.80
CA GLY A 495 5.14 -8.99 42.51
C GLY A 495 6.03 -7.77 42.27
N ALA A 496 5.47 -6.56 42.41
CA ALA A 496 6.17 -5.29 42.15
C ALA A 496 7.51 -5.15 42.91
N ALA A 497 7.64 -5.74 44.10
CA ALA A 497 8.87 -5.72 44.90
C ALA A 497 10.05 -6.47 44.27
N TRP A 498 9.79 -7.37 43.32
CA TRP A 498 10.81 -8.18 42.64
C TRP A 498 11.22 -7.62 41.29
N LEU A 499 10.48 -6.64 40.79
CA LEU A 499 10.70 -6.05 39.47
C LEU A 499 11.61 -4.84 39.59
N ARG A 500 12.39 -4.58 38.53
CA ARG A 500 13.08 -3.30 38.40
C ARG A 500 12.05 -2.15 38.37
N PRO A 501 12.24 -1.07 39.14
CA PRO A 501 11.27 0.03 39.24
C PRO A 501 10.86 0.63 37.89
N GLU A 502 11.77 0.63 36.91
CA GLU A 502 11.53 1.21 35.59
C GLU A 502 10.46 0.43 34.80
N ALA A 503 10.27 -0.87 35.08
CA ALA A 503 9.18 -1.65 34.48
C ALA A 503 7.81 -1.20 34.98
N LEU A 504 7.74 -0.65 36.20
CA LEU A 504 6.52 -0.12 36.81
C LEU A 504 6.25 1.34 36.39
N GLY A 505 7.32 2.12 36.17
CA GLY A 505 7.23 3.55 35.78
C GLY A 505 6.71 3.79 34.36
N GLY A 506 6.65 2.74 33.53
CA GLY A 506 6.11 2.77 32.18
C GLY A 506 7.04 3.39 31.13
N ILE A 507 6.60 3.34 29.88
CA ILE A 507 7.48 3.60 28.72
C ILE A 507 8.06 5.02 28.63
N THR A 508 7.45 6.02 29.27
CA THR A 508 7.93 7.41 29.22
C THR A 508 9.37 7.54 29.76
N GLY A 509 9.75 6.74 30.76
CA GLY A 509 11.12 6.69 31.29
C GLY A 509 12.06 5.76 30.50
N LEU A 510 11.51 4.88 29.68
CA LEU A 510 12.27 3.86 28.96
C LEU A 510 12.81 4.35 27.61
N ILE A 511 12.28 5.46 27.08
CA ILE A 511 12.63 5.99 25.76
C ILE A 511 13.17 7.41 25.85
N TRP A 512 14.10 7.77 24.96
CA TRP A 512 14.60 9.13 24.89
C TRP A 512 13.70 10.02 24.03
N THR A 513 13.64 11.30 24.40
CA THR A 513 13.10 12.35 23.52
C THR A 513 14.15 12.74 22.47
N PRO A 514 13.73 13.31 21.31
CA PRO A 514 14.65 13.85 20.33
C PRO A 514 15.63 14.87 20.94
N THR A 515 15.18 15.70 21.87
CA THR A 515 16.01 16.69 22.59
C THR A 515 17.07 16.00 23.44
N GLN A 516 16.69 15.03 24.29
CA GLN A 516 17.65 14.31 25.12
C GLN A 516 18.72 13.58 24.27
N MET A 517 18.32 12.99 23.15
CA MET A 517 19.28 12.35 22.23
C MET A 517 20.24 13.36 21.60
N ALA A 518 19.74 14.50 21.13
CA ALA A 518 20.55 15.56 20.57
C ALA A 518 21.54 16.15 21.59
N ASP A 519 21.14 16.20 22.86
CA ASP A 519 21.99 16.62 23.98
C ASP A 519 23.03 15.56 24.41
N GLY A 520 23.08 14.40 23.72
CA GLY A 520 24.06 13.35 23.95
C GLY A 520 23.70 12.37 25.07
N MET A 521 22.47 12.38 25.60
CA MET A 521 22.06 11.49 26.69
C MET A 521 21.99 9.99 26.30
N GLY A 522 22.22 9.65 25.03
CA GLY A 522 22.35 8.27 24.54
C GLY A 522 23.79 7.77 24.41
N GLY A 523 24.78 8.56 24.83
CA GLY A 523 26.20 8.24 24.68
C GLY A 523 26.88 8.92 23.49
N PRO A 524 28.16 8.60 23.24
CA PRO A 524 28.91 9.18 22.13
C PRO A 524 28.32 8.76 20.79
N GLY A 525 28.06 9.71 19.91
CA GLY A 525 27.57 9.43 18.55
C GLY A 525 26.05 9.33 18.41
N VAL A 526 25.29 10.14 19.15
CA VAL A 526 23.82 10.32 18.98
C VAL A 526 23.48 11.76 18.56
N SER A 527 24.50 12.59 18.29
CA SER A 527 24.37 14.04 18.06
C SER A 527 23.70 14.43 16.74
N MET A 528 23.50 13.48 15.81
CA MET A 528 22.85 13.73 14.53
C MET A 528 21.31 13.76 14.62
N VAL A 529 20.73 13.67 15.81
CA VAL A 529 19.27 13.73 15.99
C VAL A 529 18.76 15.17 15.94
N ASN A 530 17.71 15.40 15.14
CA ASN A 530 17.02 16.68 15.14
C ASN A 530 16.15 16.85 16.39
N ALA A 531 16.62 17.65 17.35
CA ALA A 531 15.93 17.95 18.61
C ALA A 531 14.52 18.52 18.45
N LYS A 532 14.21 19.16 17.31
CA LYS A 532 12.91 19.81 17.05
C LYS A 532 11.90 18.90 16.35
N HIS A 533 12.31 17.69 15.98
CA HIS A 533 11.43 16.76 15.28
C HIS A 533 10.25 16.34 16.16
N LYS A 534 9.05 16.29 15.57
CA LYS A 534 7.84 15.81 16.23
C LYS A 534 7.39 14.52 15.56
N GLY A 535 7.38 13.43 16.31
CA GLY A 535 6.89 12.14 15.84
C GLY A 535 5.41 12.21 15.43
N CYS A 536 5.00 11.38 14.47
CA CYS A 536 3.60 11.37 13.99
C CYS A 536 2.69 10.52 14.89
N ILE A 537 3.26 9.54 15.58
CA ILE A 537 2.59 8.72 16.58
C ILE A 537 3.40 8.81 17.85
N SER A 538 2.76 9.23 18.96
CA SER A 538 3.41 9.20 20.26
C SER A 538 3.03 7.95 21.02
N MET A 539 4.03 7.36 21.66
CA MET A 539 3.84 6.26 22.61
C MET A 539 3.72 6.78 24.03
N ARG A 540 4.23 7.98 24.32
CA ARG A 540 4.09 8.63 25.62
C ARG A 540 2.60 8.82 25.92
N GLY A 541 2.17 8.37 27.11
CA GLY A 541 0.77 8.43 27.54
C GLY A 541 -0.09 7.21 27.17
N ARG A 542 0.44 6.19 26.49
CA ARG A 542 -0.26 4.91 26.29
C ARG A 542 -0.40 4.06 27.55
N GLY A 543 0.31 4.43 28.63
CA GLY A 543 0.23 3.77 29.93
C GLY A 543 0.89 2.39 29.97
N TYR A 544 1.65 2.00 28.95
CA TYR A 544 2.29 0.69 28.92
C TYR A 544 3.36 0.57 30.01
N CYS A 545 3.26 -0.49 30.80
CA CYS A 545 4.12 -0.85 31.92
C CYS A 545 3.96 -2.35 32.23
N TRP A 546 4.67 -2.86 33.23
CA TRP A 546 4.48 -4.24 33.66
C TRP A 546 3.02 -4.50 34.07
N GLY A 547 2.39 -5.49 33.42
CA GLY A 547 0.98 -5.82 33.63
C GLY A 547 -0.01 -5.00 32.78
N ASN A 548 0.47 -4.07 31.97
CA ASN A 548 -0.30 -3.39 30.93
C ASN A 548 0.56 -3.32 29.65
N PHE A 549 0.57 -4.41 28.90
CA PHE A 549 1.44 -4.58 27.73
C PHE A 549 0.76 -4.12 26.44
N GLU A 550 1.59 -3.77 25.46
CA GLU A 550 1.15 -3.51 24.09
C GLU A 550 0.70 -4.82 23.43
N ARG A 551 -0.49 -4.82 22.81
CA ARG A 551 -0.95 -5.94 21.99
C ARG A 551 -0.18 -6.00 20.69
N LYS A 552 -0.06 -7.20 20.13
CA LYS A 552 0.61 -7.40 18.85
C LYS A 552 -0.01 -6.57 17.73
N GLU A 553 -1.33 -6.57 17.61
CA GLU A 553 -2.04 -5.84 16.55
C GLU A 553 -1.82 -4.33 16.67
N ASP A 554 -1.77 -3.80 17.90
CA ASP A 554 -1.52 -2.38 18.15
C ASP A 554 -0.09 -1.98 17.74
N MET A 555 0.89 -2.85 18.03
CA MET A 555 2.27 -2.68 17.57
C MET A 555 2.35 -2.73 16.03
N GLU A 556 1.75 -3.74 15.40
CA GLU A 556 1.73 -3.89 13.94
C GLU A 556 1.15 -2.63 13.28
N GLN A 557 -0.01 -2.18 13.75
CA GLN A 557 -0.71 -1.01 13.21
C GLN A 557 0.09 0.27 13.40
N ARG A 558 0.62 0.55 14.61
CA ARG A 558 1.36 1.82 14.84
C ARG A 558 2.62 1.92 13.98
N VAL A 559 3.31 0.81 13.75
CA VAL A 559 4.55 0.81 12.96
C VAL A 559 4.19 1.08 11.50
N LEU A 560 3.16 0.40 10.99
CA LEU A 560 2.66 0.61 9.64
C LEU A 560 2.19 2.06 9.42
N ASP A 561 1.36 2.58 10.33
CA ASP A 561 0.84 3.96 10.27
C ASP A 561 1.98 4.99 10.29
N THR A 562 3.01 4.76 11.12
CA THR A 562 4.19 5.64 11.18
C THR A 562 4.91 5.70 9.84
N ILE A 563 5.17 4.53 9.23
CA ILE A 563 5.89 4.46 7.96
C ILE A 563 5.04 5.05 6.82
N GLN A 564 3.75 4.71 6.75
CA GLN A 564 2.85 5.21 5.73
C GLN A 564 2.66 6.74 5.84
N ALA A 565 2.48 7.27 7.05
CA ALA A 565 2.37 8.71 7.26
C ALA A 565 3.65 9.45 6.82
N ARG A 566 4.83 8.92 7.14
CA ARG A 566 6.10 9.53 6.72
C ARG A 566 6.36 9.38 5.23
N ALA A 567 5.97 8.27 4.63
CA ALA A 567 6.03 8.10 3.18
C ALA A 567 5.12 9.07 2.43
N ALA A 568 3.88 9.25 2.92
CA ALA A 568 2.93 10.22 2.36
C ALA A 568 3.44 11.68 2.46
N GLN A 569 4.18 12.02 3.52
CA GLN A 569 4.80 13.34 3.68
C GLN A 569 6.06 13.53 2.82
N ASN A 570 6.59 12.48 2.20
CA ASN A 570 7.83 12.51 1.43
C ASN A 570 7.66 11.82 0.06
N PRO A 571 6.67 12.24 -0.76
CA PRO A 571 6.42 11.60 -2.04
C PRO A 571 7.64 11.73 -2.96
N GLY A 572 7.98 10.63 -3.64
CA GLY A 572 9.10 10.57 -4.59
C GLY A 572 10.49 10.66 -3.97
N ARG A 573 10.59 10.43 -2.66
CA ARG A 573 11.86 10.38 -1.93
C ARG A 573 12.17 8.96 -1.47
N THR A 574 13.45 8.73 -1.20
CA THR A 574 13.93 7.55 -0.48
C THR A 574 14.11 7.87 0.99
N MET A 575 13.53 7.05 1.86
CA MET A 575 13.59 7.16 3.32
C MET A 575 14.07 5.84 3.91
N ILE A 576 14.86 5.91 4.98
CA ILE A 576 15.26 4.74 5.77
C ILE A 576 14.53 4.78 7.11
N PHE A 577 13.98 3.66 7.54
CA PHE A 577 13.31 3.47 8.83
C PHE A 577 14.10 2.44 9.62
N VAL A 578 14.79 2.89 10.67
CA VAL A 578 15.61 2.04 11.53
C VAL A 578 14.83 1.65 12.78
N SER A 579 14.55 0.35 12.92
CA SER A 579 13.71 -0.20 13.99
C SER A 579 14.24 -1.57 14.44
N HIS A 580 13.35 -2.44 14.92
CA HIS A 580 13.67 -3.73 15.55
C HIS A 580 13.11 -4.89 14.74
N GLY A 581 13.47 -6.12 15.12
CA GLY A 581 13.16 -7.32 14.31
C GLY A 581 11.67 -7.51 14.07
N GLY A 582 10.87 -7.55 15.14
CA GLY A 582 9.41 -7.65 15.02
C GLY A 582 8.81 -6.51 14.19
N PRO A 583 8.96 -5.24 14.63
CA PRO A 583 8.47 -4.07 13.91
C PRO A 583 8.79 -4.02 12.41
N THR A 584 10.04 -4.29 11.99
CA THR A 584 10.39 -4.25 10.55
C THR A 584 9.76 -5.40 9.77
N MET A 585 9.67 -6.59 10.35
CA MET A 585 8.99 -7.73 9.72
C MET A 585 7.50 -7.48 9.53
N HIS A 586 6.84 -6.91 10.54
CA HIS A 586 5.41 -6.59 10.47
C HIS A 586 5.12 -5.42 9.53
N ALA A 587 5.98 -4.40 9.52
CA ALA A 587 5.91 -3.32 8.53
C ALA A 587 6.05 -3.86 7.09
N TYR A 588 7.00 -4.75 6.85
CA TYR A 588 7.18 -5.38 5.54
C TYR A 588 5.89 -6.11 5.12
N LYS A 589 5.31 -6.91 6.02
CA LYS A 589 4.06 -7.64 5.77
C LYS A 589 2.90 -6.68 5.48
N GLY A 590 2.73 -5.64 6.29
CA GLY A 590 1.66 -4.66 6.12
C GLY A 590 1.76 -3.84 4.83
N LEU A 591 2.98 -3.49 4.40
CA LEU A 591 3.20 -2.70 3.18
C LEU A 591 3.07 -3.54 1.90
N THR A 592 3.53 -4.79 1.92
CA THR A 592 3.62 -5.62 0.71
C THR A 592 2.48 -6.63 0.56
N GLY A 593 1.75 -6.91 1.65
CA GLY A 593 0.82 -8.04 1.75
C GLY A 593 1.49 -9.42 1.81
N ASN A 594 2.83 -9.48 1.73
CA ASN A 594 3.58 -10.71 1.66
C ASN A 594 4.22 -11.08 3.02
N GLY A 595 4.31 -12.37 3.30
CA GLY A 595 5.11 -12.86 4.41
C GLY A 595 6.61 -12.62 4.19
N VAL A 596 7.34 -12.42 5.29
CA VAL A 596 8.81 -12.41 5.27
C VAL A 596 9.31 -13.83 4.95
N PRO A 597 10.29 -14.01 4.04
CA PRO A 597 10.83 -15.34 3.72
C PRO A 597 11.30 -16.11 4.96
N LYS A 598 11.02 -17.42 5.04
CA LYS A 598 11.49 -18.25 6.17
C LYS A 598 13.03 -18.25 6.22
N GLY A 599 13.59 -18.17 7.42
CA GLY A 599 15.04 -18.14 7.63
C GLY A 599 15.71 -16.81 7.24
N SER A 600 14.94 -15.81 6.80
CA SER A 600 15.42 -14.44 6.69
C SER A 600 15.23 -13.70 8.02
N GLY A 601 16.07 -12.71 8.28
CA GLY A 601 16.01 -11.93 9.51
C GLY A 601 17.21 -12.22 10.39
N GLY A 602 17.96 -11.17 10.67
CA GLY A 602 19.19 -11.18 11.44
C GLY A 602 19.48 -9.76 11.88
N MET A 603 20.57 -9.52 12.58
CA MET A 603 20.95 -8.13 12.89
C MET A 603 21.27 -7.37 11.62
N ALA A 604 20.94 -6.09 11.59
CA ALA A 604 21.06 -5.24 10.40
C ALA A 604 20.33 -5.73 9.15
N SER A 605 19.37 -6.67 9.28
CA SER A 605 18.58 -7.10 8.11
C SER A 605 17.77 -5.94 7.53
N LEU A 606 17.63 -5.91 6.20
CA LEU A 606 16.97 -4.80 5.52
C LEU A 606 16.06 -5.23 4.37
N SER A 607 15.00 -4.44 4.18
CA SER A 607 14.09 -4.55 3.03
C SER A 607 14.08 -3.23 2.27
N VAL A 608 14.06 -3.30 0.93
CA VAL A 608 13.92 -2.12 0.08
C VAL A 608 12.60 -2.22 -0.67
N LEU A 609 11.70 -1.29 -0.38
CA LEU A 609 10.34 -1.25 -0.89
C LEU A 609 10.14 -0.02 -1.76
N ARG A 610 9.42 -0.16 -2.87
CA ARG A 610 9.14 0.93 -3.80
C ARG A 610 7.64 1.05 -4.04
N LYS A 611 7.13 2.25 -3.89
CA LYS A 611 5.76 2.63 -4.25
C LYS A 611 5.80 3.50 -5.50
N LEU A 612 5.20 2.99 -6.57
CA LEU A 612 5.01 3.77 -7.79
C LEU A 612 3.88 4.79 -7.56
N PRO A 613 3.97 6.02 -8.12
CA PRO A 613 2.92 7.03 -7.97
C PRO A 613 1.55 6.52 -8.40
N SER A 614 1.53 5.74 -9.49
CA SER A 614 0.33 5.12 -10.06
C SER A 614 -0.17 3.89 -9.30
N ARG A 615 0.38 3.59 -8.13
CA ARG A 615 -0.04 2.48 -7.28
C ARG A 615 -0.17 3.01 -5.86
N SER A 616 -1.34 3.54 -5.54
CA SER A 616 -1.59 4.25 -4.29
C SER A 616 -1.51 3.35 -3.05
N TRP A 617 -1.62 2.02 -3.19
CA TRP A 617 -1.72 1.08 -2.06
C TRP A 617 -0.62 0.00 -2.04
N HIS A 618 -0.02 -0.33 -3.18
CA HIS A 618 0.93 -1.45 -3.26
C HIS A 618 2.40 -1.01 -3.19
N TRP A 619 3.17 -1.70 -2.36
CA TRP A 619 4.62 -1.58 -2.31
C TRP A 619 5.28 -2.79 -2.97
N ASP A 620 6.04 -2.54 -4.04
CA ASP A 620 6.91 -3.56 -4.65
C ASP A 620 8.11 -3.80 -3.73
N ALA A 621 8.36 -5.06 -3.34
CA ALA A 621 9.59 -5.43 -2.64
C ALA A 621 10.72 -5.68 -3.65
N LEU A 622 11.76 -4.84 -3.60
CA LEU A 622 12.98 -5.02 -4.40
C LEU A 622 14.01 -5.87 -3.66
N LEU A 623 13.98 -5.81 -2.33
CA LEU A 623 14.77 -6.65 -1.44
C LEU A 623 13.93 -6.94 -0.19
N SER A 624 13.99 -8.17 0.30
CA SER A 624 13.13 -8.63 1.39
C SER A 624 13.96 -9.24 2.51
N ASN A 625 14.11 -8.49 3.60
CA ASN A 625 14.73 -8.91 4.85
C ASN A 625 16.13 -9.53 4.66
N ASP A 626 16.92 -8.95 3.74
CA ASP A 626 18.28 -9.37 3.44
C ASP A 626 19.19 -9.13 4.63
N ALA A 627 19.92 -10.16 5.04
CA ALA A 627 20.96 -10.09 6.05
C ALA A 627 22.30 -10.64 5.53
N GLN A 628 22.42 -10.99 4.25
CA GLN A 628 23.61 -11.66 3.72
C GLN A 628 24.86 -10.78 3.78
N HIS A 629 24.67 -9.46 3.65
CA HIS A 629 25.75 -8.48 3.85
C HIS A 629 26.34 -8.52 5.27
N SER A 630 25.61 -9.07 6.25
CA SER A 630 26.04 -9.25 7.63
C SER A 630 26.66 -10.62 7.93
N GLU A 631 26.41 -11.63 7.08
CA GLU A 631 26.94 -12.99 7.25
C GLU A 631 28.47 -13.05 7.08
N ALA A 632 29.05 -12.09 6.37
CA ALA A 632 30.51 -11.91 6.29
C ALA A 632 31.17 -11.66 7.67
N PHE A 633 30.39 -11.37 8.73
CA PHE A 633 30.89 -11.15 10.09
C PHE A 633 30.61 -12.33 11.04
N GLN A 634 30.08 -13.47 10.55
CA GLN A 634 29.70 -14.63 11.36
C GLN A 634 30.86 -15.54 11.80
N GLU A 635 32.12 -15.15 11.66
CA GLU A 635 33.26 -15.92 12.22
C GLU A 635 33.33 -15.94 13.77
N GLY A 636 32.24 -15.64 14.51
CA GLY A 636 32.31 -15.70 15.98
C GLY A 636 31.02 -15.73 16.79
N VAL A 637 29.82 -15.59 16.21
CA VAL A 637 28.57 -15.62 16.99
C VAL A 637 27.44 -16.23 16.14
N ARG A 638 27.11 -17.50 16.41
CA ARG A 638 25.84 -18.15 16.03
C ARG A 638 24.97 -18.32 17.26
#